data_AF-A0AA41ZBK8-F1
#
_entry.id   AF-A0AA41ZBK8-F1
#
_cell.length_a   1.000
_cell.length_b   1.000
_cell.length_c   1.000
_cell.angle_alpha   90.00
_cell.angle_beta   90.00
_cell.angle_gamma   90.00
#
_symmetry.space_group_name_H-M   'P 1'
#
loop_
_entity.id
_entity.type
_entity.pdbx_description
1 polymer ?
#
loop_
_entity_poly.entity_id
_entity_poly.type
_entity_poly.pdbx_seq_one_letter_code
_entity_poly.pdbx_strand_id
1 'polypeptide(L)'
;MAEEGDARLGMNRRIERRDFLQGAAMTASALAAIAADPLYAAGAALQPASQDAAGYYPPTRTGLRGSHPGSFEQAHALRDGTPVAAAAPTGEDYDLVVVGAGISGLSAAYFWRQRRPDARILILDNHDDFGGHAKRNEYRVGGRVMLTNGGTMLINSPRPYSREAAGLIKDLGIDPDALEASADRSKVYRDLGLGAATFFDKETFGADKLVRMPRGSGRGRAPDAAAWAAALAQAPLSEAVRRDIVRIETGREDYLPGLSIEQKMDRLSRLSYADFLVEVVKADPGVLPYYQKRTHGEWGLGIDAEPALDCWGIGLPGFQGMGLDRRRTERMGNTAAGYSATGGSYSFHFPDGNASIARLLVRRLVSGAAPGATPQDIVTAPFDYRALDRPDAEVRIRLSSVVVHAANEGAGVDLVYMRGGKAYRVRGAACVMAGYNMMLPYIVPDLPEPQKAALHELVKVPLVYASCAIRNWRAFATLGIEQVSCPGGYFSSFSLAPAQSIGGYAYPGTPDEPAVVTFVRTPVAPGLPTERDQHRAGRAELLGTSFETFERHMRDLLNRALAPGGFDAARDIDAIIVNRWPHGYAYEYNPLYDPWDTPEGQRPHVIGRARFGRIAIANSDSGAAAYTDSAIDQAHRAVGELLA
;
A
#
# COMPACT_ATOMS: atom_id res chain seq x y z
N MET A 1 30.25 0.28 -22.13
CA MET A 1 29.77 -0.46 -20.94
C MET A 1 28.36 -0.03 -20.48
N ALA A 2 28.09 1.24 -20.15
CA ALA A 2 26.72 1.66 -19.76
C ALA A 2 25.71 1.54 -20.92
N GLU A 3 26.07 1.96 -22.14
CA GLU A 3 25.20 1.88 -23.32
C GLU A 3 24.88 0.45 -23.77
N GLU A 4 25.84 -0.48 -23.69
CA GLU A 4 25.61 -1.92 -23.99
C GLU A 4 24.69 -2.57 -22.94
N GLY A 5 24.83 -2.19 -21.67
CA GLY A 5 23.93 -2.60 -20.59
C GLY A 5 22.52 -2.07 -20.79
N ASP A 6 22.38 -0.81 -21.18
CA ASP A 6 21.09 -0.15 -21.44
C ASP A 6 20.36 -0.77 -22.63
N ALA A 7 21.08 -1.07 -23.71
CA ALA A 7 20.52 -1.77 -24.87
C ALA A 7 20.03 -3.19 -24.51
N ARG A 8 20.83 -3.94 -23.73
CA ARG A 8 20.47 -5.30 -23.26
C ARG A 8 19.22 -5.30 -22.39
N LEU A 9 19.08 -4.30 -21.51
CA LEU A 9 17.90 -4.18 -20.66
C LEU A 9 16.69 -3.59 -21.40
N GLY A 10 16.91 -2.98 -22.57
CA GLY A 10 15.88 -2.26 -23.31
C GLY A 10 15.51 -0.93 -22.68
N MET A 11 16.43 -0.27 -21.97
CA MET A 11 16.22 1.06 -21.41
C MET A 11 15.96 2.13 -22.48
N ASN A 12 16.37 1.85 -23.72
CA ASN A 12 16.10 2.67 -24.91
C ASN A 12 14.74 2.36 -25.57
N ARG A 13 14.04 1.29 -25.16
CA ARG A 13 12.71 0.98 -25.67
C ARG A 13 11.72 1.95 -25.04
N ARG A 14 10.93 2.61 -25.87
CA ARG A 14 9.91 3.54 -25.41
C ARG A 14 8.84 2.76 -24.64
N ILE A 15 8.87 2.87 -23.32
CA ILE A 15 7.67 2.70 -22.48
C ILE A 15 6.95 4.05 -22.49
N GLU A 16 5.62 4.06 -22.61
CA GLU A 16 4.89 5.30 -22.36
C GLU A 16 5.22 5.77 -20.94
N ARG A 17 6.01 6.83 -20.80
CA ARG A 17 6.21 7.57 -19.56
C ARG A 17 5.33 8.79 -19.70
N ARG A 18 4.04 8.67 -19.35
CA ARG A 18 3.17 9.84 -19.26
C ARG A 18 3.47 10.58 -17.95
N ASP A 19 4.72 10.98 -17.80
CA ASP A 19 5.11 12.04 -16.87
C ASP A 19 4.58 13.32 -17.51
N PHE A 20 3.29 13.59 -17.33
CA PHE A 20 2.71 14.79 -17.92
C PHE A 20 3.39 16.01 -17.29
N LEU A 21 3.81 16.93 -18.16
CA LEU A 21 4.30 18.28 -17.89
C LEU A 21 3.22 19.18 -17.23
N GLN A 22 2.61 18.74 -16.13
CA GLN A 22 1.91 19.65 -15.20
C GLN A 22 2.69 19.82 -13.89
N GLY A 23 3.81 19.11 -13.75
CA GLY A 23 4.73 19.22 -12.63
C GLY A 23 6.18 19.16 -13.10
N ALA A 24 6.58 20.01 -14.05
CA ALA A 24 7.98 20.42 -14.04
C ALA A 24 8.28 20.82 -12.60
N ALA A 25 9.41 20.35 -12.04
CA ALA A 25 9.83 20.67 -10.68
C ALA A 25 9.91 22.20 -10.52
N MET A 26 8.78 22.81 -10.22
CA MET A 26 8.69 24.24 -10.01
C MET A 26 9.09 24.40 -8.55
N THR A 27 10.30 24.91 -8.35
CA THR A 27 10.71 25.37 -7.04
C THR A 27 9.63 26.31 -6.49
N ALA A 28 9.49 26.39 -5.17
CA ALA A 28 8.51 27.30 -4.54
C ALA A 28 8.62 28.74 -5.09
N SER A 29 9.83 29.15 -5.47
CA SER A 29 10.16 30.40 -6.15
C SER A 29 9.50 30.54 -7.53
N ALA A 30 9.51 29.48 -8.35
CA ALA A 30 8.89 29.47 -9.66
C ALA A 30 7.35 29.47 -9.57
N LEU A 31 6.77 28.74 -8.61
CA LEU A 31 5.32 28.77 -8.33
C LEU A 31 4.84 30.15 -7.90
N ALA A 32 5.57 30.83 -7.01
CA ALA A 32 5.25 32.19 -6.58
C ALA A 32 5.39 33.21 -7.72
N ALA A 33 6.43 33.09 -8.56
CA ALA A 33 6.65 33.97 -9.70
C ALA A 33 5.58 33.80 -10.80
N ILE A 34 5.14 32.57 -11.05
CA ILE A 34 4.11 32.26 -12.06
C ILE A 34 2.71 32.61 -11.56
N ALA A 35 2.43 32.43 -10.25
CA ALA A 35 1.17 32.87 -9.65
C ALA A 35 1.04 34.41 -9.59
N ALA A 36 2.15 35.14 -9.60
CA ALA A 36 2.18 36.60 -9.67
C ALA A 36 2.07 37.16 -11.10
N ASP A 37 2.16 36.33 -12.14
CA ASP A 37 1.98 36.74 -13.54
C ASP A 37 0.48 36.78 -13.91
N PRO A 38 -0.10 37.97 -14.17
CA PRO A 38 -1.51 38.12 -14.49
C PRO A 38 -1.94 37.37 -15.76
N LEU A 39 -1.04 37.22 -16.74
CA LEU A 39 -1.33 36.53 -18.01
C LEU A 39 -1.35 35.01 -17.83
N TYR A 40 -0.45 34.48 -17.01
CA TYR A 40 -0.43 33.05 -16.68
C TYR A 40 -1.62 32.67 -15.79
N ALA A 41 -1.95 33.53 -14.81
CA ALA A 41 -3.14 33.38 -13.98
C ALA A 41 -4.44 33.46 -14.82
N ALA A 42 -4.53 34.33 -15.82
CA ALA A 42 -5.68 34.40 -16.73
C ALA A 42 -5.78 33.15 -17.64
N GLY A 43 -4.66 32.69 -18.22
CA GLY A 43 -4.62 31.49 -19.06
C GLY A 43 -4.95 30.19 -18.31
N ALA A 44 -4.50 30.05 -17.07
CA ALA A 44 -4.84 28.91 -16.21
C ALA A 44 -6.30 28.94 -15.70
N ALA A 45 -6.97 30.10 -15.68
CA ALA A 45 -8.39 30.21 -15.33
C ALA A 45 -9.33 29.67 -16.41
N LEU A 46 -8.87 29.68 -17.67
CA LEU A 46 -9.64 29.33 -18.84
C LEU A 46 -9.51 27.85 -19.22
N GLN A 47 -8.58 27.11 -18.62
CA GLN A 47 -8.47 25.67 -18.87
C GLN A 47 -9.38 24.90 -17.91
N PRO A 48 -10.25 24.01 -18.43
CA PRO A 48 -11.04 23.12 -17.59
C PRO A 48 -10.10 22.26 -16.72
N ALA A 49 -10.56 21.86 -15.52
CA ALA A 49 -9.76 21.00 -14.68
C ALA A 49 -9.45 19.69 -15.41
N SER A 50 -8.28 19.10 -15.14
CA SER A 50 -7.81 17.90 -15.84
C SER A 50 -8.85 16.77 -15.87
N GLN A 51 -9.56 16.57 -14.76
CA GLN A 51 -10.61 15.56 -14.62
C GLN A 51 -11.83 15.77 -15.55
N ASP A 52 -12.06 17.01 -15.99
CA ASP A 52 -13.21 17.36 -16.84
C ASP A 52 -12.91 17.14 -18.33
N ALA A 53 -11.64 16.88 -18.67
CA ALA A 53 -11.21 16.65 -20.04
C ALA A 53 -11.78 15.34 -20.61
N ALA A 54 -12.16 15.36 -21.89
CA ALA A 54 -12.60 14.16 -22.59
C ALA A 54 -11.48 13.09 -22.60
N GLY A 55 -11.83 11.85 -22.25
CA GLY A 55 -10.88 10.74 -22.18
C GLY A 55 -9.99 10.75 -20.92
N TYR A 56 -10.27 11.59 -19.92
CA TYR A 56 -9.58 11.54 -18.64
C TYR A 56 -9.87 10.22 -17.91
N TYR A 57 -8.84 9.36 -17.84
CA TYR A 57 -8.91 8.06 -17.15
C TYR A 57 -7.54 7.73 -16.53
N PRO A 58 -7.29 8.16 -15.28
CA PRO A 58 -6.03 7.95 -14.56
C PRO A 58 -5.56 6.49 -14.42
N PRO A 59 -6.43 5.46 -14.30
CA PRO A 59 -5.99 4.08 -14.10
C PRO A 59 -5.08 3.52 -15.21
N THR A 60 -5.16 4.04 -16.44
CA THR A 60 -4.31 3.62 -17.56
C THR A 60 -2.97 4.36 -17.63
N ARG A 61 -2.68 5.28 -16.69
CA ARG A 61 -1.40 6.02 -16.67
C ARG A 61 -0.26 5.13 -16.19
N THR A 62 0.80 5.07 -16.98
CA THR A 62 2.05 4.37 -16.71
C THR A 62 3.11 5.27 -16.08
N GLY A 63 4.25 4.71 -15.67
CA GLY A 63 5.34 5.48 -15.02
C GLY A 63 5.22 5.49 -13.49
N LEU A 64 5.67 6.60 -12.86
CA LEU A 64 5.54 6.80 -11.42
C LEU A 64 4.10 7.13 -11.03
N ARG A 65 3.51 6.26 -10.22
CA ARG A 65 2.16 6.36 -9.64
C ARG A 65 2.27 6.29 -8.10
N GLY A 66 1.13 6.11 -7.42
CA GLY A 66 1.05 6.31 -5.97
C GLY A 66 1.17 7.80 -5.63
N SER A 67 2.15 8.17 -4.81
CA SER A 67 2.59 9.57 -4.66
C SER A 67 3.38 9.99 -5.90
N HIS A 68 2.67 10.62 -6.85
CA HIS A 68 3.18 11.02 -8.16
C HIS A 68 3.50 12.52 -8.18
N PRO A 69 4.35 12.99 -9.10
CA PRO A 69 4.58 14.43 -9.27
C PRO A 69 3.27 15.21 -9.42
N GLY A 70 3.15 16.30 -8.69
CA GLY A 70 1.94 17.13 -8.57
C GLY A 70 1.04 16.78 -7.37
N SER A 71 1.25 15.62 -6.73
CA SER A 71 0.36 15.15 -5.66
C SER A 71 0.84 15.52 -4.25
N PHE A 72 2.09 15.97 -4.06
CA PHE A 72 2.68 16.12 -2.72
C PHE A 72 3.46 17.42 -2.50
N GLU A 73 3.82 18.13 -3.57
CA GLU A 73 4.75 19.26 -3.56
C GLU A 73 4.19 20.42 -2.73
N GLN A 74 2.90 20.72 -2.87
CA GLN A 74 2.25 21.78 -2.09
C GLN A 74 2.14 21.42 -0.60
N ALA A 75 1.94 20.14 -0.28
CA ALA A 75 1.92 19.68 1.11
C ALA A 75 3.31 19.81 1.76
N HIS A 76 4.38 19.48 1.02
CA HIS A 76 5.74 19.72 1.48
C HIS A 76 6.07 21.21 1.58
N ALA A 77 5.66 22.02 0.61
CA ALA A 77 5.86 23.47 0.66
C ALA A 77 5.21 24.08 1.92
N LEU A 78 3.99 23.65 2.25
CA LEU A 78 3.30 24.04 3.49
C LEU A 78 4.08 23.62 4.73
N ARG A 79 4.51 22.35 4.82
CA ARG A 79 5.35 21.84 5.91
C ARG A 79 6.63 22.68 6.10
N ASP A 80 7.23 23.08 4.98
CA ASP A 80 8.48 23.84 4.92
C ASP A 80 8.27 25.35 5.16
N GLY A 81 7.06 25.77 5.53
CA GLY A 81 6.75 27.14 5.93
C GLY A 81 6.40 28.07 4.77
N THR A 82 6.11 27.54 3.58
CA THR A 82 5.59 28.36 2.47
C THR A 82 4.21 28.90 2.84
N PRO A 83 3.98 30.23 2.81
CA PRO A 83 2.69 30.79 3.16
C PRO A 83 1.58 30.32 2.22
N VAL A 84 0.38 30.14 2.78
CA VAL A 84 -0.83 29.84 2.00
C VAL A 84 -1.16 31.03 1.11
N ALA A 85 -1.31 30.79 -0.20
CA ALA A 85 -1.64 31.82 -1.16
C ALA A 85 -3.04 32.41 -0.92
N ALA A 86 -3.26 33.66 -1.34
CA ALA A 86 -4.57 34.30 -1.26
C ALA A 86 -5.62 33.49 -2.04
N ALA A 87 -6.67 33.05 -1.34
CA ALA A 87 -7.65 32.12 -1.86
C ALA A 87 -8.87 32.83 -2.45
N ALA A 88 -9.22 32.51 -3.70
CA ALA A 88 -10.46 32.99 -4.32
C ALA A 88 -11.66 32.29 -3.66
N PRO A 89 -12.70 33.04 -3.21
CA PRO A 89 -13.91 32.41 -2.69
C PRO A 89 -14.64 31.69 -3.83
N THR A 90 -14.96 30.41 -3.61
CA THR A 90 -15.76 29.63 -4.57
C THR A 90 -17.23 30.00 -4.52
N GLY A 91 -17.71 30.55 -3.40
CA GLY A 91 -19.13 30.74 -3.12
C GLY A 91 -19.89 29.44 -2.85
N GLU A 92 -19.16 28.33 -2.68
CA GLU A 92 -19.74 27.03 -2.40
C GLU A 92 -19.81 26.76 -0.89
N ASP A 93 -20.99 26.34 -0.43
CA ASP A 93 -21.25 25.87 0.93
C ASP A 93 -21.71 24.40 0.91
N TYR A 94 -21.23 23.62 1.86
CA TYR A 94 -21.53 22.18 2.01
C TYR A 94 -21.91 21.83 3.45
N ASP A 95 -22.71 20.78 3.64
CA ASP A 95 -23.00 20.23 4.96
C ASP A 95 -21.78 19.50 5.54
N LEU A 96 -20.98 18.88 4.66
CA LEU A 96 -19.74 18.22 5.02
C LEU A 96 -18.68 18.46 3.93
N VAL A 97 -17.48 18.85 4.34
CA VAL A 97 -16.28 18.76 3.50
C VAL A 97 -15.41 17.61 4.01
N VAL A 98 -14.99 16.72 3.11
CA VAL A 98 -14.08 15.60 3.42
C VAL A 98 -12.76 15.83 2.72
N VAL A 99 -11.66 15.77 3.46
CA VAL A 99 -10.30 15.94 2.92
C VAL A 99 -9.66 14.57 2.75
N GLY A 100 -9.62 14.10 1.50
CA GLY A 100 -9.13 12.79 1.07
C GLY A 100 -10.25 11.89 0.56
N ALA A 101 -10.12 11.40 -0.68
CA ALA A 101 -11.01 10.43 -1.35
C ALA A 101 -10.44 9.00 -1.29
N GLY A 102 -9.67 8.68 -0.25
CA GLY A 102 -9.34 7.29 0.11
C GLY A 102 -10.54 6.55 0.71
N ILE A 103 -10.37 5.26 1.03
CA ILE A 103 -11.44 4.43 1.63
C ILE A 103 -12.05 5.11 2.86
N SER A 104 -11.23 5.67 3.75
CA SER A 104 -11.72 6.40 4.94
C SER A 104 -12.63 7.57 4.56
N GLY A 105 -12.19 8.48 3.70
CA GLY A 105 -13.00 9.66 3.34
C GLY A 105 -14.25 9.33 2.53
N LEU A 106 -14.17 8.36 1.62
CA LEU A 106 -15.34 7.83 0.91
C LEU A 106 -16.34 7.18 1.88
N SER A 107 -15.84 6.46 2.89
CA SER A 107 -16.69 5.87 3.94
C SER A 107 -17.29 6.94 4.85
N ALA A 108 -16.58 8.03 5.13
CA ALA A 108 -17.11 9.14 5.92
C ALA A 108 -18.29 9.82 5.20
N ALA A 109 -18.16 10.09 3.89
CA ALA A 109 -19.26 10.60 3.09
C ALA A 109 -20.45 9.62 3.05
N TYR A 110 -20.17 8.32 2.95
CA TYR A 110 -21.18 7.27 3.01
C TYR A 110 -21.97 7.27 4.32
N PHE A 111 -21.29 7.21 5.48
CA PHE A 111 -21.94 7.20 6.78
C PHE A 111 -22.67 8.52 7.08
N TRP A 112 -22.13 9.65 6.62
CA TRP A 112 -22.82 10.94 6.73
C TRP A 112 -24.16 10.92 5.98
N ARG A 113 -24.16 10.46 4.72
CA ARG A 113 -25.37 10.34 3.90
C ARG A 113 -26.39 9.36 4.49
N GLN A 114 -25.96 8.30 5.17
CA GLN A 114 -26.89 7.40 5.87
C GLN A 114 -27.68 8.14 6.96
N ARG A 115 -27.07 9.12 7.64
CA ARG A 115 -27.69 9.91 8.71
C ARG A 115 -28.36 11.20 8.18
N ARG A 116 -27.89 11.73 7.05
CA ARG A 116 -28.35 12.97 6.40
C ARG A 116 -28.51 12.72 4.88
N PRO A 117 -29.63 12.12 4.45
CA PRO A 117 -29.82 11.69 3.05
C PRO A 117 -29.90 12.80 2.00
N ASP A 118 -30.01 14.06 2.41
CA ASP A 118 -30.06 15.24 1.53
C ASP A 118 -28.82 16.13 1.71
N ALA A 119 -27.79 15.63 2.42
CA ALA A 119 -26.58 16.41 2.65
C ALA A 119 -25.78 16.64 1.37
N ARG A 120 -25.35 17.89 1.19
CA ARG A 120 -24.37 18.31 0.19
C ARG A 120 -22.97 18.06 0.72
N ILE A 121 -22.19 17.25 0.01
CA ILE A 121 -20.85 16.84 0.42
C ILE A 121 -19.83 17.16 -0.66
N LEU A 122 -18.72 17.78 -0.26
CA LEU A 122 -17.54 17.94 -1.11
C LEU A 122 -16.40 17.08 -0.57
N ILE A 123 -15.83 16.22 -1.42
CA ILE A 123 -14.62 15.47 -1.14
C ILE A 123 -13.48 16.10 -1.97
N LEU A 124 -12.43 16.58 -1.30
CA LEU A 124 -11.23 17.15 -1.92
C LEU A 124 -10.09 16.12 -1.84
N ASP A 125 -9.47 15.77 -2.96
CA ASP A 125 -8.31 14.87 -2.99
C ASP A 125 -7.15 15.45 -3.79
N ASN A 126 -5.94 15.35 -3.27
CA ASN A 126 -4.71 15.81 -3.90
C ASN A 126 -4.30 14.97 -5.12
N HIS A 127 -4.72 13.71 -5.18
CA HIS A 127 -4.40 12.81 -6.27
C HIS A 127 -5.25 13.08 -7.51
N ASP A 128 -4.70 12.66 -8.66
CA ASP A 128 -5.36 12.64 -9.95
C ASP A 128 -6.47 11.57 -10.06
N ASP A 129 -6.64 10.73 -9.05
CA ASP A 129 -7.60 9.62 -9.00
C ASP A 129 -8.09 9.43 -7.56
N PHE A 130 -9.29 8.88 -7.40
CA PHE A 130 -9.83 8.52 -6.09
C PHE A 130 -9.31 7.15 -5.62
N GLY A 131 -9.61 6.78 -4.37
CA GLY A 131 -9.25 5.51 -3.74
C GLY A 131 -8.03 5.57 -2.83
N GLY A 132 -7.23 6.64 -2.90
CA GLY A 132 -6.04 6.81 -2.06
C GLY A 132 -5.05 5.65 -2.28
N HIS A 133 -4.67 4.95 -1.20
CA HIS A 133 -3.78 3.78 -1.27
C HIS A 133 -4.42 2.58 -2.01
N ALA A 134 -5.75 2.52 -2.12
CA ALA A 134 -6.47 1.54 -2.91
C ALA A 134 -6.59 1.96 -4.39
N LYS A 135 -5.45 2.38 -4.98
CA LYS A 135 -5.38 2.84 -6.37
C LYS A 135 -5.45 1.66 -7.35
N ARG A 136 -6.09 1.84 -8.50
CA ARG A 136 -6.15 0.86 -9.60
C ARG A 136 -5.05 1.11 -10.62
N ASN A 137 -4.40 0.04 -11.07
CA ASN A 137 -3.54 0.04 -12.25
C ASN A 137 -4.20 -0.77 -13.36
N GLU A 138 -4.19 -0.22 -14.58
CA GLU A 138 -4.77 -0.86 -15.77
C GLU A 138 -3.76 -0.89 -16.92
N TYR A 139 -3.48 -2.09 -17.42
CA TYR A 139 -2.70 -2.31 -18.63
C TYR A 139 -3.61 -2.68 -19.80
N ARG A 140 -3.22 -2.25 -21.00
CA ARG A 140 -3.87 -2.61 -22.27
C ARG A 140 -2.84 -3.19 -23.22
N VAL A 141 -2.76 -4.52 -23.28
CA VAL A 141 -1.77 -5.24 -24.12
C VAL A 141 -2.50 -6.25 -25.00
N GLY A 142 -2.24 -6.22 -26.30
CA GLY A 142 -2.85 -7.16 -27.25
C GLY A 142 -4.39 -7.10 -27.26
N GLY A 143 -4.98 -5.93 -27.04
CA GLY A 143 -6.44 -5.75 -26.94
C GLY A 143 -7.06 -6.23 -25.62
N ARG A 144 -6.27 -6.74 -24.67
CA ARG A 144 -6.73 -7.20 -23.36
C ARG A 144 -6.51 -6.15 -22.28
N VAL A 145 -7.49 -6.01 -21.39
CA VAL A 145 -7.35 -5.24 -20.13
C VAL A 145 -6.81 -6.16 -19.05
N MET A 146 -5.73 -5.76 -18.38
CA MET A 146 -5.18 -6.48 -17.22
C MET A 146 -5.10 -5.53 -16.03
N LEU A 147 -5.53 -6.03 -14.87
CA LEU A 147 -5.70 -5.25 -13.66
C LEU A 147 -4.72 -5.69 -12.59
N THR A 148 -4.28 -4.72 -11.78
CA THR A 148 -3.54 -4.96 -10.54
C THR A 148 -3.81 -3.84 -9.56
N ASN A 149 -3.59 -4.09 -8.27
CA ASN A 149 -3.57 -3.05 -7.25
C ASN A 149 -2.36 -2.12 -7.44
N GLY A 150 -2.54 -0.85 -7.11
CA GLY A 150 -1.47 0.12 -6.94
C GLY A 150 -0.98 0.26 -5.50
N GLY A 151 -1.69 -0.34 -4.54
CA GLY A 151 -1.33 -0.32 -3.13
C GLY A 151 -2.07 -1.43 -2.40
N THR A 152 -3.20 -1.13 -1.77
CA THR A 152 -3.95 -2.12 -0.97
C THR A 152 -4.52 -3.24 -1.85
N MET A 153 -3.99 -4.47 -1.69
CA MET A 153 -4.38 -5.64 -2.46
C MET A 153 -5.56 -6.40 -1.84
N LEU A 154 -5.39 -6.88 -0.61
CA LEU A 154 -6.31 -7.81 0.03
C LEU A 154 -7.35 -7.08 0.88
N ILE A 155 -8.53 -7.68 1.02
CA ILE A 155 -9.55 -7.23 1.99
C ILE A 155 -9.29 -7.79 3.40
N ASN A 156 -8.31 -8.68 3.57
CA ASN A 156 -8.03 -9.31 4.85
C ASN A 156 -7.64 -8.29 5.92
N SER A 157 -7.93 -8.66 7.16
CA SER A 157 -7.53 -7.95 8.36
C SER A 157 -7.04 -8.98 9.38
N PRO A 158 -6.16 -8.60 10.33
CA PRO A 158 -5.72 -9.48 11.41
C PRO A 158 -6.86 -9.89 12.33
N ARG A 159 -8.05 -9.30 12.19
CA ARG A 159 -9.24 -9.58 12.99
C ARG A 159 -10.48 -9.63 12.10
N PRO A 160 -11.54 -10.33 12.54
CA PRO A 160 -12.87 -10.14 11.96
C PRO A 160 -13.24 -8.65 11.93
N TYR A 161 -13.88 -8.23 10.84
CA TYR A 161 -14.33 -6.86 10.68
C TYR A 161 -15.28 -6.47 11.82
N SER A 162 -15.24 -5.21 12.24
CA SER A 162 -16.22 -4.63 13.15
C SER A 162 -17.64 -4.72 12.56
N ARG A 163 -18.66 -4.43 13.38
CA ARG A 163 -20.04 -4.36 12.90
C ARG A 163 -20.19 -3.31 11.80
N GLU A 164 -19.55 -2.17 11.97
CA GLU A 164 -19.62 -1.00 11.10
C GLU A 164 -18.94 -1.28 9.75
N ALA A 165 -17.71 -1.80 9.79
CA ALA A 165 -16.97 -2.18 8.59
C ALA A 165 -17.65 -3.33 7.84
N ALA A 166 -18.06 -4.39 8.53
CA ALA A 166 -18.79 -5.49 7.91
C ALA A 166 -20.14 -5.03 7.31
N GLY A 167 -20.82 -4.10 8.00
CA GLY A 167 -22.05 -3.47 7.51
C GLY A 167 -21.83 -2.71 6.20
N LEU A 168 -20.80 -1.87 6.11
CA LEU A 168 -20.47 -1.16 4.87
C LEU A 168 -20.13 -2.13 3.73
N ILE A 169 -19.27 -3.12 3.98
CA ILE A 169 -18.91 -4.14 2.97
C ILE A 169 -20.16 -4.85 2.43
N LYS A 170 -21.07 -5.25 3.32
CA LYS A 170 -22.36 -5.83 2.95
C LYS A 170 -23.25 -4.88 2.16
N ASP A 171 -23.33 -3.60 2.56
CA ASP A 171 -24.15 -2.60 1.87
C ASP A 171 -23.65 -2.32 0.44
N LEU A 172 -22.35 -2.49 0.18
CA LEU A 172 -21.76 -2.45 -1.16
C LEU A 172 -22.06 -3.72 -1.99
N GLY A 173 -22.76 -4.69 -1.41
CA GLY A 173 -23.09 -5.98 -2.01
C GLY A 173 -21.93 -6.98 -1.99
N ILE A 174 -20.82 -6.66 -1.32
CA ILE A 174 -19.64 -7.52 -1.27
C ILE A 174 -19.89 -8.61 -0.24
N ASP A 175 -19.98 -9.84 -0.73
CA ASP A 175 -19.88 -11.05 0.07
C ASP A 175 -18.52 -11.70 -0.24
N PRO A 176 -17.50 -11.51 0.62
CA PRO A 176 -16.15 -11.98 0.34
C PRO A 176 -16.07 -13.50 0.16
N ASP A 177 -16.84 -14.28 0.92
CA ASP A 177 -16.81 -15.74 0.86
C ASP A 177 -17.53 -16.25 -0.40
N ALA A 178 -18.67 -15.66 -0.76
CA ALA A 178 -19.35 -16.00 -2.01
C ALA A 178 -18.56 -15.56 -3.24
N LEU A 179 -17.92 -14.38 -3.20
CA LEU A 179 -17.03 -13.91 -4.25
C LEU A 179 -15.79 -14.79 -4.36
N GLU A 180 -15.21 -15.23 -3.24
CA GLU A 180 -14.08 -16.17 -3.21
C GLU A 180 -14.47 -17.56 -3.73
N ALA A 181 -15.68 -18.04 -3.45
CA ALA A 181 -16.16 -19.34 -3.92
C ALA A 181 -16.54 -19.32 -5.41
N SER A 182 -17.08 -18.19 -5.91
CA SER A 182 -17.47 -18.02 -7.32
C SER A 182 -16.34 -17.48 -8.20
N ALA A 183 -15.32 -16.91 -7.57
CA ALA A 183 -14.06 -16.54 -8.17
C ALA A 183 -13.47 -17.76 -8.86
N ASP A 184 -13.34 -17.69 -10.19
CA ASP A 184 -12.43 -18.60 -10.87
C ASP A 184 -11.00 -18.14 -10.55
N ARG A 185 -10.50 -18.65 -9.43
CA ARG A 185 -9.07 -18.74 -9.15
C ARG A 185 -8.49 -19.78 -10.07
N SER A 186 -8.40 -19.38 -11.34
CA SER A 186 -7.95 -20.21 -12.44
C SER A 186 -6.81 -21.08 -11.94
N LYS A 187 -7.04 -22.39 -11.95
CA LYS A 187 -6.05 -23.37 -11.47
C LYS A 187 -4.84 -23.43 -12.41
N VAL A 188 -4.80 -22.63 -13.47
CA VAL A 188 -3.74 -22.55 -14.48
C VAL A 188 -2.34 -22.70 -13.87
N TYR A 189 -1.98 -21.93 -12.84
CA TYR A 189 -0.64 -22.09 -12.26
C TYR A 189 -0.43 -23.43 -11.53
N ARG A 190 -1.43 -23.87 -10.75
CA ARG A 190 -1.38 -25.17 -10.06
C ARG A 190 -1.32 -26.34 -11.04
N ASP A 191 -2.20 -26.32 -12.04
CA ASP A 191 -2.37 -27.34 -13.08
C ASP A 191 -1.11 -27.43 -13.96
N LEU A 192 -0.41 -26.32 -14.18
CA LEU A 192 0.88 -26.28 -14.87
C LEU A 192 2.09 -26.59 -13.98
N GLY A 193 1.88 -26.97 -12.72
CA GLY A 193 3.01 -27.35 -11.87
C GLY A 193 3.84 -26.16 -11.35
N LEU A 194 3.37 -24.92 -11.49
CA LEU A 194 4.11 -23.73 -11.04
C LEU A 194 4.18 -23.67 -9.51
N GLY A 195 5.22 -23.00 -8.99
CA GLY A 195 5.40 -22.83 -7.56
C GLY A 195 6.40 -21.74 -7.22
N ALA A 196 6.85 -21.75 -5.97
CA ALA A 196 7.77 -20.75 -5.46
C ALA A 196 9.23 -21.04 -5.86
N ALA A 197 10.02 -19.98 -5.96
CA ALA A 197 11.48 -20.03 -6.07
C ALA A 197 12.15 -18.95 -5.22
N THR A 198 13.44 -19.10 -4.98
CA THR A 198 14.30 -18.06 -4.42
C THR A 198 15.37 -17.71 -5.45
N PHE A 199 15.52 -16.42 -5.75
CA PHE A 199 16.60 -15.89 -6.55
C PHE A 199 17.70 -15.36 -5.64
N PHE A 200 18.84 -16.06 -5.63
CA PHE A 200 20.07 -15.63 -4.99
C PHE A 200 20.83 -14.77 -6.00
N ASP A 201 21.05 -13.51 -5.67
CA ASP A 201 21.86 -12.63 -6.51
C ASP A 201 23.36 -12.80 -6.24
N LYS A 202 24.16 -12.45 -7.24
CA LYS A 202 25.61 -12.50 -7.20
C LYS A 202 26.19 -11.58 -6.13
N GLU A 203 25.62 -10.40 -5.93
CA GLU A 203 26.15 -9.37 -5.04
C GLU A 203 26.08 -9.79 -3.57
N THR A 204 25.03 -10.51 -3.17
CA THR A 204 24.84 -10.97 -1.79
C THR A 204 25.36 -12.38 -1.57
N PHE A 205 25.17 -13.27 -2.55
CA PHE A 205 25.42 -14.71 -2.40
C PHE A 205 26.53 -15.26 -3.30
N GLY A 206 27.22 -14.40 -4.04
CA GLY A 206 28.39 -14.76 -4.87
C GLY A 206 28.07 -15.33 -6.25
N ALA A 207 26.83 -15.77 -6.51
CA ALA A 207 26.38 -16.19 -7.84
C ALA A 207 24.88 -15.94 -8.06
N ASP A 208 24.52 -15.62 -9.31
CA ASP A 208 23.12 -15.59 -9.74
C ASP A 208 22.58 -17.01 -9.84
N LYS A 209 21.58 -17.32 -9.01
CA LYS A 209 20.96 -18.62 -8.98
C LYS A 209 19.48 -18.52 -8.63
N LEU A 210 18.64 -18.93 -9.58
CA LEU A 210 17.24 -19.24 -9.29
C LEU A 210 17.13 -20.70 -8.81
N VAL A 211 16.56 -20.89 -7.63
CA VAL A 211 16.32 -22.21 -7.02
C VAL A 211 14.83 -22.38 -6.80
N ARG A 212 14.23 -23.41 -7.42
CA ARG A 212 12.83 -23.78 -7.11
C ARG A 212 12.76 -24.30 -5.69
N MET A 213 11.82 -23.76 -4.93
CA MET A 213 11.57 -24.18 -3.56
C MET A 213 10.46 -25.23 -3.55
N PRO A 214 10.49 -26.19 -2.60
CA PRO A 214 9.40 -27.16 -2.45
C PRO A 214 8.05 -26.42 -2.31
N ARG A 215 7.01 -26.92 -2.99
CA ARG A 215 5.65 -26.37 -2.88
C ARG A 215 5.26 -26.36 -1.40
N GLY A 216 4.78 -25.19 -0.95
CA GLY A 216 4.80 -24.80 0.45
C GLY A 216 4.27 -25.84 1.43
N SER A 217 4.97 -25.94 2.54
CA SER A 217 4.36 -25.87 3.86
C SER A 217 3.47 -24.63 4.02
N GLY A 218 2.37 -24.58 3.26
CA GLY A 218 1.26 -23.68 3.56
C GLY A 218 0.61 -24.07 4.89
N ARG A 219 -0.26 -23.19 5.42
CA ARG A 219 -1.00 -23.43 6.68
C ARG A 219 -1.52 -24.86 6.73
N GLY A 220 -0.92 -25.68 7.61
CA GLY A 220 -1.37 -27.06 7.90
C GLY A 220 -0.52 -28.22 7.36
N ARG A 221 0.50 -28.02 6.51
CA ARG A 221 1.40 -29.12 6.08
C ARG A 221 2.83 -28.90 6.58
N ALA A 222 3.37 -29.89 7.30
CA ALA A 222 4.76 -29.85 7.73
C ALA A 222 5.69 -29.84 6.51
N PRO A 223 6.69 -28.95 6.46
CA PRO A 223 7.67 -28.95 5.37
C PRO A 223 8.48 -30.24 5.36
N ASP A 224 8.78 -30.73 4.16
CA ASP A 224 9.63 -31.91 3.95
C ASP A 224 11.10 -31.48 3.99
N ALA A 225 11.79 -31.85 5.07
CA ALA A 225 13.20 -31.55 5.27
C ALA A 225 14.11 -32.05 4.13
N ALA A 226 13.81 -33.23 3.56
CA ALA A 226 14.59 -33.79 2.45
C ALA A 226 14.39 -32.97 1.18
N ALA A 227 13.15 -32.56 0.88
CA ALA A 227 12.86 -31.69 -0.25
C ALA A 227 13.53 -30.30 -0.10
N TRP A 228 13.51 -29.73 1.11
CA TRP A 228 14.20 -28.47 1.41
C TRP A 228 15.71 -28.59 1.25
N ALA A 229 16.33 -29.64 1.79
CA ALA A 229 17.75 -29.91 1.63
C ALA A 229 18.14 -30.08 0.16
N ALA A 230 17.34 -30.83 -0.62
CA ALA A 230 17.58 -31.04 -2.04
C ALA A 230 17.48 -29.74 -2.87
N ALA A 231 16.55 -28.84 -2.53
CA ALA A 231 16.47 -27.53 -3.14
C ALA A 231 17.69 -26.66 -2.79
N LEU A 232 18.00 -26.54 -1.49
CA LEU A 232 19.11 -25.71 -1.00
C LEU A 232 20.49 -26.24 -1.39
N ALA A 233 20.63 -27.51 -1.75
CA ALA A 233 21.86 -28.05 -2.34
C ALA A 233 22.29 -27.31 -3.62
N GLN A 234 21.35 -26.64 -4.30
CA GLN A 234 21.60 -25.84 -5.49
C GLN A 234 21.90 -24.36 -5.18
N ALA A 235 21.63 -23.91 -3.97
CA ALA A 235 21.81 -22.52 -3.56
C ALA A 235 23.31 -22.19 -3.38
N PRO A 236 23.77 -20.98 -3.76
CA PRO A 236 25.16 -20.55 -3.59
C PRO A 236 25.45 -20.14 -2.13
N LEU A 237 25.18 -21.04 -1.19
CA LEU A 237 25.37 -20.85 0.24
C LEU A 237 26.41 -21.84 0.77
N SER A 238 27.03 -21.56 1.92
CA SER A 238 27.88 -22.55 2.60
C SER A 238 27.04 -23.75 3.08
N GLU A 239 27.68 -24.89 3.28
CA GLU A 239 27.00 -26.10 3.79
C GLU A 239 26.36 -25.84 5.16
N ALA A 240 27.04 -25.11 6.04
CA ALA A 240 26.53 -24.74 7.36
C ALA A 240 25.24 -23.91 7.26
N VAL A 241 25.21 -22.89 6.40
CA VAL A 241 24.04 -22.05 6.19
C VAL A 241 22.87 -22.85 5.60
N ARG A 242 23.11 -23.72 4.62
CA ARG A 242 22.05 -24.58 4.05
C ARG A 242 21.43 -25.46 5.11
N ARG A 243 22.27 -26.12 5.93
CA ARG A 243 21.81 -26.98 7.03
C ARG A 243 20.96 -26.19 8.03
N ASP A 244 21.39 -25.00 8.43
CA ASP A 244 20.65 -24.19 9.40
C ASP A 244 19.33 -23.66 8.82
N ILE A 245 19.27 -23.29 7.53
CA ILE A 245 17.99 -22.95 6.88
C ILE A 245 17.03 -24.15 6.93
N VAL A 246 17.47 -25.36 6.59
CA VAL A 246 16.62 -26.57 6.69
C VAL A 246 16.15 -26.80 8.14
N ARG A 247 17.04 -26.63 9.12
CA ARG A 247 16.73 -26.76 10.55
C ARG A 247 15.69 -25.73 11.00
N ILE A 248 15.81 -24.48 10.59
CA ILE A 248 14.84 -23.41 10.92
C ILE A 248 13.48 -23.68 10.26
N GLU A 249 13.47 -23.98 8.96
CA GLU A 249 12.21 -24.16 8.19
C GLU A 249 11.44 -25.41 8.65
N THR A 250 12.14 -26.48 9.04
CA THR A 250 11.51 -27.81 9.25
C THR A 250 11.67 -28.40 10.64
N GLY A 251 12.59 -27.88 11.44
CA GLY A 251 12.92 -28.39 12.76
C GLY A 251 11.77 -28.24 13.76
N ARG A 252 11.83 -29.04 14.82
CA ARG A 252 10.88 -29.04 15.95
C ARG A 252 11.61 -28.98 17.28
N GLU A 253 12.80 -28.37 17.29
CA GLU A 253 13.58 -28.14 18.49
C GLU A 253 12.87 -27.10 19.37
N ASP A 254 12.88 -27.33 20.68
CA ASP A 254 12.53 -26.30 21.66
C ASP A 254 13.81 -25.55 22.03
N TYR A 255 13.95 -24.32 21.54
CA TYR A 255 15.16 -23.51 21.76
C TYR A 255 15.19 -22.81 23.12
N LEU A 256 14.12 -22.89 23.92
CA LEU A 256 14.04 -22.31 25.25
C LEU A 256 13.55 -23.34 26.29
N PRO A 257 14.22 -24.51 26.41
CA PRO A 257 13.77 -25.55 27.30
C PRO A 257 13.81 -25.08 28.77
N GLY A 258 12.86 -25.53 29.57
CA GLY A 258 12.76 -25.19 30.99
C GLY A 258 12.04 -23.87 31.30
N LEU A 259 11.69 -23.06 30.29
CA LEU A 259 10.82 -21.90 30.46
C LEU A 259 9.33 -22.29 30.29
N SER A 260 8.45 -21.64 31.06
CA SER A 260 7.01 -21.72 30.81
C SER A 260 6.64 -21.06 29.47
N ILE A 261 5.44 -21.31 28.96
CA ILE A 261 4.97 -20.68 27.72
C ILE A 261 4.94 -19.15 27.87
N GLU A 262 4.46 -18.62 29.00
CA GLU A 262 4.52 -17.16 29.27
C GLU A 262 5.95 -16.63 29.20
N GLN A 263 6.90 -17.31 29.85
CA GLN A 263 8.30 -16.88 29.89
C GLN A 263 8.96 -16.93 28.51
N LYS A 264 8.61 -17.93 27.68
CA LYS A 264 9.05 -18.00 26.28
C LYS A 264 8.51 -16.82 25.48
N MET A 265 7.21 -16.57 25.55
CA MET A 265 6.58 -15.47 24.81
C MET A 265 7.12 -14.11 25.24
N ASP A 266 7.27 -13.85 26.54
CA ASP A 266 7.86 -12.61 27.05
C ASP A 266 9.29 -12.42 26.53
N ARG A 267 10.13 -13.46 26.61
CA ARG A 267 11.51 -13.41 26.09
C ARG A 267 11.55 -13.11 24.59
N LEU A 268 10.71 -13.77 23.79
CA LEU A 268 10.64 -13.56 22.33
C LEU A 268 10.12 -12.18 21.94
N SER A 269 9.34 -11.51 22.80
CA SER A 269 8.87 -10.13 22.58
C SER A 269 9.94 -9.06 22.83
N ARG A 270 11.15 -9.47 23.23
CA ARG A 270 12.28 -8.59 23.59
C ARG A 270 13.51 -8.84 22.71
N LEU A 271 13.41 -9.77 21.76
CA LEU A 271 14.46 -10.11 20.81
C LEU A 271 13.95 -9.79 19.41
N SER A 272 14.82 -9.24 18.57
CA SER A 272 14.54 -9.23 17.13
C SER A 272 14.52 -10.67 16.61
N TYR A 273 13.88 -10.91 15.46
CA TYR A 273 13.96 -12.23 14.82
C TYR A 273 15.39 -12.57 14.40
N ALA A 274 16.20 -11.59 14.01
CA ALA A 274 17.64 -11.77 13.77
C ALA A 274 18.37 -12.31 15.02
N ASP A 275 18.17 -11.67 16.18
CA ASP A 275 18.81 -12.07 17.43
C ASP A 275 18.29 -13.42 17.91
N PHE A 276 17.01 -13.72 17.69
CA PHE A 276 16.48 -15.05 17.94
C PHE A 276 17.23 -16.13 17.12
N LEU A 277 17.44 -15.90 15.81
CA LEU A 277 18.14 -16.86 14.96
C LEU A 277 19.61 -17.08 15.39
N VAL A 278 20.32 -16.03 15.78
CA VAL A 278 21.75 -16.12 16.12
C VAL A 278 21.97 -16.48 17.58
N GLU A 279 21.26 -15.85 18.51
CA GLU A 279 21.50 -15.99 19.94
C GLU A 279 20.75 -17.16 20.57
N VAL A 280 19.56 -17.51 20.07
CA VAL A 280 18.70 -18.55 20.66
C VAL A 280 18.77 -19.84 19.84
N VAL A 281 18.55 -19.76 18.51
CA VAL A 281 18.66 -20.94 17.61
C VAL A 281 20.10 -21.37 17.38
N LYS A 282 21.08 -20.47 17.62
CA LYS A 282 22.51 -20.67 17.36
C LYS A 282 22.79 -21.05 15.90
N ALA A 283 22.05 -20.43 14.96
CA ALA A 283 22.28 -20.61 13.54
C ALA A 283 23.54 -19.87 13.09
N ASP A 284 24.17 -20.35 12.02
CA ASP A 284 25.22 -19.62 11.32
C ASP A 284 24.71 -18.22 10.90
N PRO A 285 25.39 -17.10 11.24
CA PRO A 285 24.95 -15.75 10.88
C PRO A 285 24.75 -15.53 9.37
N GLY A 286 25.34 -16.36 8.51
CA GLY A 286 25.10 -16.37 7.06
C GLY A 286 23.65 -16.67 6.65
N VAL A 287 22.78 -17.10 7.58
CA VAL A 287 21.33 -17.21 7.35
C VAL A 287 20.62 -15.85 7.31
N LEU A 288 21.19 -14.81 7.93
CA LEU A 288 20.50 -13.52 8.08
C LEU A 288 20.14 -12.88 6.74
N PRO A 289 21.04 -12.79 5.72
CA PRO A 289 20.67 -12.23 4.42
C PRO A 289 19.51 -12.98 3.73
N TYR A 290 19.34 -14.28 3.98
CA TYR A 290 18.23 -15.07 3.43
C TYR A 290 16.89 -14.71 4.08
N TYR A 291 16.86 -14.46 5.38
CA TYR A 291 15.64 -14.12 6.12
C TYR A 291 15.36 -12.61 6.16
N GLN A 292 16.35 -11.76 5.91
CA GLN A 292 16.30 -10.31 6.15
C GLN A 292 15.02 -9.65 5.64
N LYS A 293 14.58 -10.05 4.44
CA LYS A 293 13.45 -9.45 3.74
C LYS A 293 12.09 -10.10 4.01
N ARG A 294 12.01 -11.10 4.89
CA ARG A 294 10.77 -11.85 5.16
C ARG A 294 9.67 -11.00 5.80
N THR A 295 10.04 -9.95 6.53
CA THR A 295 9.14 -9.02 7.24
C THR A 295 8.83 -7.75 6.45
N HIS A 296 9.51 -7.55 5.31
CA HIS A 296 9.42 -6.32 4.53
C HIS A 296 7.99 -6.01 4.08
N GLY A 297 7.28 -6.98 3.49
CA GLY A 297 5.95 -6.74 2.91
C GLY A 297 4.85 -6.43 3.93
N GLU A 298 5.02 -6.88 5.18
CA GLU A 298 4.03 -6.72 6.24
C GLU A 298 4.28 -5.43 7.04
N TRP A 299 5.50 -5.26 7.57
CA TRP A 299 5.84 -4.16 8.49
C TRP A 299 6.75 -3.08 7.88
N GLY A 300 7.29 -3.31 6.69
CA GLY A 300 8.28 -2.39 6.09
C GLY A 300 9.58 -2.28 6.88
N LEU A 301 9.96 -3.38 7.56
CA LEU A 301 11.17 -3.52 8.37
C LEU A 301 11.86 -4.83 8.06
N GLY A 302 13.15 -4.90 8.36
CA GLY A 302 13.93 -6.12 8.34
C GLY A 302 13.77 -6.94 9.62
N ILE A 303 14.19 -8.20 9.59
CA ILE A 303 14.11 -9.09 10.75
C ILE A 303 14.97 -8.64 11.94
N ASP A 304 15.88 -7.69 11.73
CA ASP A 304 16.71 -7.03 12.75
C ASP A 304 15.91 -6.05 13.62
N ALA A 305 14.74 -5.60 13.14
CA ALA A 305 13.92 -4.59 13.81
C ALA A 305 12.51 -5.10 14.15
N GLU A 306 12.19 -6.37 13.87
CA GLU A 306 10.88 -6.97 14.16
C GLU A 306 10.99 -7.98 15.31
N PRO A 307 10.14 -7.92 16.35
CA PRO A 307 10.12 -8.90 17.43
C PRO A 307 9.98 -10.34 16.92
N ALA A 308 10.76 -11.26 17.50
CA ALA A 308 10.67 -12.68 17.20
C ALA A 308 9.28 -13.25 17.50
N LEU A 309 8.63 -12.76 18.56
CA LEU A 309 7.26 -13.14 18.89
C LEU A 309 6.26 -12.74 17.79
N ASP A 310 6.42 -11.57 17.19
CA ASP A 310 5.52 -11.07 16.16
C ASP A 310 5.72 -11.83 14.84
N CYS A 311 6.98 -12.12 14.49
CA CYS A 311 7.35 -13.02 13.40
C CYS A 311 6.69 -14.41 13.56
N TRP A 312 6.73 -15.00 14.76
CA TRP A 312 6.02 -16.24 15.06
C TRP A 312 4.49 -16.10 14.92
N GLY A 313 3.94 -14.98 15.38
CA GLY A 313 2.51 -14.69 15.35
C GLY A 313 1.92 -14.73 13.93
N ILE A 314 2.70 -14.32 12.93
CA ILE A 314 2.31 -14.39 11.51
C ILE A 314 2.82 -15.65 10.79
N GLY A 315 3.59 -16.51 11.46
CA GLY A 315 3.97 -17.83 10.96
C GLY A 315 5.35 -17.94 10.32
N LEU A 316 6.31 -17.07 10.64
CA LEU A 316 7.72 -17.29 10.30
C LEU A 316 8.26 -18.56 11.00
N PRO A 317 9.28 -19.22 10.42
CA PRO A 317 9.80 -20.50 10.91
C PRO A 317 10.72 -20.35 12.13
N GLY A 318 11.14 -21.46 12.73
CA GLY A 318 12.08 -21.53 13.86
C GLY A 318 11.45 -21.72 15.24
N PHE A 319 10.12 -21.77 15.32
CA PHE A 319 9.37 -21.84 16.59
C PHE A 319 8.55 -23.13 16.75
N GLN A 320 8.57 -24.03 15.76
CA GLN A 320 7.62 -25.13 15.60
C GLN A 320 7.67 -26.13 16.77
N GLY A 321 8.80 -26.24 17.46
CA GLY A 321 9.00 -27.10 18.63
C GLY A 321 8.75 -26.43 19.99
N MET A 322 8.51 -25.13 20.02
CA MET A 322 8.53 -24.35 21.27
C MET A 322 7.22 -24.43 22.08
N GLY A 323 6.15 -25.00 21.50
CA GLY A 323 4.86 -25.17 22.16
C GLY A 323 4.14 -23.85 22.49
N LEU A 324 4.43 -22.78 21.74
CA LEU A 324 3.83 -21.46 21.95
C LEU A 324 2.31 -21.50 21.71
N ASP A 325 1.55 -20.87 22.59
CA ASP A 325 0.10 -20.79 22.50
C ASP A 325 -0.32 -19.56 21.68
N ARG A 326 -1.41 -19.67 20.92
CA ARG A 326 -1.90 -18.64 19.97
C ARG A 326 -2.62 -17.46 20.64
N ARG A 327 -2.53 -17.29 21.97
CA ARG A 327 -3.19 -16.16 22.64
C ARG A 327 -2.51 -14.85 22.30
N ARG A 328 -3.28 -13.76 22.37
CA ARG A 328 -2.73 -12.40 22.38
C ARG A 328 -1.99 -12.17 23.69
N THR A 329 -0.80 -11.60 23.63
CA THR A 329 -0.10 -11.03 24.79
C THR A 329 -0.04 -9.52 24.68
N GLU A 330 0.31 -8.84 25.79
CA GLU A 330 0.42 -7.38 25.83
C GLU A 330 1.61 -6.83 25.01
N ARG A 331 2.63 -7.67 24.78
CA ARG A 331 3.86 -7.33 24.04
C ARG A 331 3.87 -7.92 22.62
N MET A 332 2.72 -7.97 21.97
CA MET A 332 2.60 -8.28 20.54
C MET A 332 2.07 -7.06 19.78
N GLY A 333 2.65 -6.79 18.62
CA GLY A 333 2.17 -5.79 17.67
C GLY A 333 0.74 -6.10 17.19
N ASN A 334 0.03 -5.07 16.71
CA ASN A 334 -1.39 -5.18 16.35
C ASN A 334 -1.67 -6.33 15.37
N THR A 335 -0.87 -6.42 14.30
CA THR A 335 -0.95 -7.44 13.26
C THR A 335 -0.73 -8.86 13.81
N ALA A 336 0.40 -9.11 14.48
CA ALA A 336 0.73 -10.43 14.99
C ALA A 336 -0.26 -10.90 16.07
N ALA A 337 -0.64 -10.02 17.01
CA ALA A 337 -1.65 -10.28 18.01
C ALA A 337 -3.01 -10.62 17.39
N GLY A 338 -3.31 -10.05 16.22
CA GLY A 338 -4.52 -10.29 15.45
C GLY A 338 -4.59 -11.68 14.90
N TYR A 339 -3.67 -11.98 13.99
CA TYR A 339 -3.65 -13.26 13.30
C TYR A 339 -3.45 -14.43 14.27
N SER A 340 -2.61 -14.25 15.29
CA SER A 340 -2.39 -15.29 16.31
C SER A 340 -3.69 -15.63 17.03
N ALA A 341 -4.39 -14.63 17.59
CA ALA A 341 -5.54 -14.87 18.46
C ALA A 341 -6.85 -15.18 17.71
N THR A 342 -7.00 -14.71 16.48
CA THR A 342 -8.30 -14.79 15.76
C THR A 342 -8.23 -15.59 14.47
N GLY A 343 -7.03 -15.87 13.94
CA GLY A 343 -6.84 -16.46 12.61
C GLY A 343 -6.94 -15.46 11.44
N GLY A 344 -7.38 -14.21 11.71
CA GLY A 344 -7.65 -13.18 10.70
C GLY A 344 -9.12 -13.14 10.27
N SER A 345 -9.40 -12.40 9.19
CA SER A 345 -10.73 -12.36 8.53
C SER A 345 -10.73 -13.07 7.17
N TYR A 346 -11.19 -12.38 6.13
CA TYR A 346 -11.38 -12.91 4.78
C TYR A 346 -10.06 -13.24 4.09
N SER A 347 -10.09 -14.10 3.07
CA SER A 347 -8.93 -14.39 2.20
C SER A 347 -9.09 -13.89 0.75
N PHE A 348 -10.18 -13.17 0.50
CA PHE A 348 -10.59 -12.70 -0.83
C PHE A 348 -9.82 -11.45 -1.29
N HIS A 349 -9.70 -11.28 -2.59
CA HIS A 349 -9.30 -10.02 -3.22
C HIS A 349 -9.92 -9.85 -4.61
N PHE A 350 -10.12 -8.60 -5.04
CA PHE A 350 -10.45 -8.31 -6.43
C PHE A 350 -9.19 -8.30 -7.32
N PRO A 351 -9.33 -8.41 -8.66
CA PRO A 351 -8.20 -8.28 -9.59
C PRO A 351 -7.44 -6.95 -9.49
N ASP A 352 -8.12 -5.85 -9.14
CA ASP A 352 -7.52 -4.53 -8.90
C ASP A 352 -7.33 -4.22 -7.40
N GLY A 353 -7.39 -5.24 -6.55
CA GLY A 353 -7.36 -5.12 -5.10
C GLY A 353 -8.51 -4.28 -4.54
N ASN A 354 -8.26 -3.48 -3.52
CA ASN A 354 -9.34 -2.71 -2.87
C ASN A 354 -9.81 -1.50 -3.67
N ALA A 355 -9.27 -1.26 -4.87
CA ALA A 355 -9.79 -0.24 -5.77
C ALA A 355 -11.27 -0.50 -6.13
N SER A 356 -11.67 -1.77 -6.24
CA SER A 356 -13.09 -2.13 -6.42
C SER A 356 -13.97 -1.66 -5.27
N ILE A 357 -13.49 -1.65 -4.02
CA ILE A 357 -14.25 -1.11 -2.86
C ILE A 357 -14.43 0.41 -3.02
N ALA A 358 -13.35 1.14 -3.35
CA ALA A 358 -13.42 2.58 -3.59
C ALA A 358 -14.36 2.92 -4.76
N ARG A 359 -14.30 2.15 -5.85
CA ARG A 359 -15.17 2.29 -7.02
C ARG A 359 -16.64 2.03 -6.66
N LEU A 360 -16.94 1.01 -5.85
CA LEU A 360 -18.30 0.75 -5.36
C LEU A 360 -18.83 1.90 -4.51
N LEU A 361 -18.01 2.47 -3.62
CA LEU A 361 -18.36 3.66 -2.85
C LEU A 361 -18.65 4.87 -3.75
N VAL A 362 -17.77 5.15 -4.72
CA VAL A 362 -17.98 6.26 -5.66
C VAL A 362 -19.23 6.07 -6.50
N ARG A 363 -19.48 4.86 -7.04
CA ARG A 363 -20.71 4.56 -7.79
C ARG A 363 -21.97 4.79 -6.96
N ARG A 364 -21.91 4.50 -5.65
CA ARG A 364 -23.04 4.71 -4.74
C ARG A 364 -23.23 6.18 -4.35
N LEU A 365 -22.14 6.92 -4.19
CA LEU A 365 -22.16 8.32 -3.75
C LEU A 365 -22.46 9.29 -4.89
N VAL A 366 -21.91 9.03 -6.08
CA VAL A 366 -21.96 9.92 -7.24
C VAL A 366 -22.79 9.30 -8.35
N SER A 367 -24.01 9.83 -8.54
CA SER A 367 -24.91 9.37 -9.60
C SER A 367 -24.27 9.52 -10.98
N GLY A 368 -24.38 8.48 -11.81
CA GLY A 368 -23.84 8.49 -13.19
C GLY A 368 -22.33 8.29 -13.30
N ALA A 369 -21.59 8.10 -12.19
CA ALA A 369 -20.15 7.88 -12.25
C ALA A 369 -19.76 6.58 -12.94
N ALA A 370 -20.55 5.51 -12.79
CA ALA A 370 -20.33 4.22 -13.44
C ALA A 370 -21.64 3.42 -13.59
N PRO A 371 -21.78 2.59 -14.64
CA PRO A 371 -22.92 1.70 -14.80
C PRO A 371 -22.84 0.47 -13.88
N GLY A 372 -23.89 -0.35 -13.91
CA GLY A 372 -23.97 -1.61 -13.16
C GLY A 372 -24.43 -1.42 -11.70
N ALA A 373 -24.53 -2.53 -10.98
CA ALA A 373 -25.07 -2.55 -9.62
C ALA A 373 -24.38 -3.55 -8.68
N THR A 374 -23.48 -4.40 -9.18
CA THR A 374 -22.91 -5.52 -8.44
C THR A 374 -21.40 -5.37 -8.21
N PRO A 375 -20.80 -6.06 -7.21
CA PRO A 375 -19.34 -6.15 -7.10
C PRO A 375 -18.67 -6.86 -8.28
N GLN A 376 -19.40 -7.66 -9.06
CA GLN A 376 -18.85 -8.38 -10.20
C GLN A 376 -18.70 -7.47 -11.41
N ASP A 377 -19.69 -6.62 -11.70
CA ASP A 377 -19.64 -5.70 -12.83
C ASP A 377 -18.69 -4.50 -12.59
N ILE A 378 -18.44 -4.11 -11.33
CA ILE A 378 -17.57 -2.95 -11.01
C ILE A 378 -16.13 -3.14 -11.50
N VAL A 379 -15.66 -4.39 -11.57
CA VAL A 379 -14.31 -4.75 -11.99
C VAL A 379 -14.03 -4.26 -13.41
N THR A 380 -15.04 -4.28 -14.29
CA THR A 380 -14.90 -3.87 -15.69
C THR A 380 -15.66 -2.58 -16.04
N ALA A 381 -16.45 -2.03 -15.11
CA ALA A 381 -17.24 -0.84 -15.35
C ALA A 381 -16.39 0.37 -15.79
N PRO A 382 -16.71 1.06 -16.90
CA PRO A 382 -16.08 2.34 -17.21
C PRO A 382 -16.53 3.39 -16.20
N PHE A 383 -15.62 4.28 -15.80
CA PHE A 383 -15.93 5.42 -14.92
C PHE A 383 -15.89 6.72 -15.72
N ASP A 384 -16.94 7.54 -15.62
CA ASP A 384 -16.94 8.90 -16.16
C ASP A 384 -16.46 9.88 -15.08
N TYR A 385 -15.19 10.27 -15.16
CA TYR A 385 -14.58 11.20 -14.20
C TYR A 385 -15.21 12.60 -14.24
N ARG A 386 -15.88 12.98 -15.34
CA ARG A 386 -16.58 14.27 -15.45
C ARG A 386 -17.86 14.30 -14.61
N ALA A 387 -18.37 13.13 -14.23
CA ALA A 387 -19.53 13.04 -13.33
C ALA A 387 -19.15 13.38 -11.87
N LEU A 388 -17.86 13.30 -11.51
CA LEU A 388 -17.41 13.38 -10.12
C LEU A 388 -17.64 14.74 -9.46
N ASP A 389 -17.47 15.86 -10.17
CA ASP A 389 -17.52 17.22 -9.58
C ASP A 389 -18.58 18.10 -10.23
N ARG A 390 -19.71 17.52 -10.65
CA ARG A 390 -20.78 18.28 -11.30
C ARG A 390 -21.43 19.27 -10.32
N PRO A 391 -21.71 20.52 -10.72
CA PRO A 391 -22.30 21.52 -9.83
C PRO A 391 -23.67 21.15 -9.27
N ASP A 392 -24.45 20.33 -9.99
CA ASP A 392 -25.79 19.86 -9.64
C ASP A 392 -25.78 18.57 -8.78
N ALA A 393 -24.61 18.01 -8.46
CA ALA A 393 -24.51 16.80 -7.67
C ALA A 393 -24.50 17.09 -6.16
N GLU A 394 -25.24 16.28 -5.41
CA GLU A 394 -25.26 16.30 -3.93
C GLU A 394 -23.92 15.89 -3.32
N VAL A 395 -23.24 14.91 -3.93
CA VAL A 395 -21.90 14.50 -3.52
C VAL A 395 -20.94 14.76 -4.67
N ARG A 396 -19.91 15.55 -4.41
CA ARG A 396 -18.88 15.94 -5.37
C ARG A 396 -17.53 15.44 -4.92
N ILE A 397 -16.75 14.89 -5.84
CA ILE A 397 -15.36 14.48 -5.65
C ILE A 397 -14.49 15.31 -6.59
N ARG A 398 -13.67 16.16 -5.99
CA ARG A 398 -12.82 17.09 -6.70
C ARG A 398 -11.36 16.65 -6.55
N LEU A 399 -10.82 16.12 -7.64
CA LEU A 399 -9.46 15.58 -7.73
C LEU A 399 -8.43 16.69 -7.99
N SER A 400 -7.15 16.36 -7.82
CA SER A 400 -6.02 17.28 -7.99
C SER A 400 -6.17 18.57 -7.18
N SER A 401 -6.74 18.47 -5.98
CA SER A 401 -7.15 19.55 -5.10
C SER A 401 -6.62 19.31 -3.69
N VAL A 402 -5.41 19.78 -3.42
CA VAL A 402 -4.74 19.60 -2.13
C VAL A 402 -5.17 20.67 -1.14
N VAL A 403 -5.73 20.25 -0.01
CA VAL A 403 -6.08 21.17 1.09
C VAL A 403 -4.80 21.60 1.80
N VAL A 404 -4.64 22.91 1.98
CA VAL A 404 -3.46 23.54 2.58
C VAL A 404 -3.79 24.37 3.82
N HIS A 405 -5.08 24.56 4.12
CA HIS A 405 -5.54 25.21 5.33
C HIS A 405 -6.97 24.78 5.69
N ALA A 406 -7.27 24.66 6.98
CA ALA A 406 -8.62 24.60 7.50
C ALA A 406 -8.70 25.21 8.90
N ALA A 407 -9.76 25.97 9.15
CA ALA A 407 -10.00 26.62 10.44
C ALA A 407 -11.48 26.56 10.84
N ASN A 408 -11.74 26.45 12.13
CA ASN A 408 -13.10 26.59 12.67
C ASN A 408 -13.50 28.08 12.60
N GLU A 409 -14.53 28.40 11.82
CA GLU A 409 -14.97 29.77 11.57
C GLU A 409 -16.46 29.92 11.85
N GLY A 410 -16.80 30.57 12.97
CA GLY A 410 -18.18 30.71 13.45
C GLY A 410 -18.85 29.34 13.62
N ALA A 411 -19.96 29.12 12.91
CA ALA A 411 -20.72 27.86 12.95
C ALA A 411 -20.26 26.81 11.91
N GLY A 412 -19.10 26.97 11.28
CA GLY A 412 -18.61 26.09 10.23
C GLY A 412 -17.08 25.97 10.20
N VAL A 413 -16.57 25.46 9.09
CA VAL A 413 -15.14 25.28 8.82
C VAL A 413 -14.84 25.90 7.46
N ASP A 414 -13.88 26.82 7.42
CA ASP A 414 -13.35 27.36 6.17
C ASP A 414 -12.13 26.52 5.76
N LEU A 415 -12.09 26.09 4.49
CA LEU A 415 -10.98 25.33 3.93
C LEU A 415 -10.38 26.06 2.72
N VAL A 416 -9.06 26.03 2.61
CA VAL A 416 -8.32 26.48 1.42
C VAL A 416 -7.67 25.29 0.76
N TYR A 417 -7.87 25.15 -0.55
CA TYR A 417 -7.23 24.12 -1.37
C TYR A 417 -6.56 24.71 -2.60
N MET A 418 -5.49 24.05 -3.05
CA MET A 418 -4.77 24.38 -4.28
C MET A 418 -5.25 23.47 -5.42
N ARG A 419 -5.64 24.07 -6.56
CA ARG A 419 -5.98 23.35 -7.79
C ARG A 419 -5.50 24.14 -9.00
N GLY A 420 -4.83 23.48 -9.95
CA GLY A 420 -4.32 24.16 -11.17
C GLY A 420 -3.41 25.36 -10.87
N GLY A 421 -2.62 25.30 -9.79
CA GLY A 421 -1.74 26.39 -9.36
C GLY A 421 -2.41 27.56 -8.63
N LYS A 422 -3.71 27.49 -8.34
CA LYS A 422 -4.46 28.55 -7.66
C LYS A 422 -5.06 28.08 -6.34
N ALA A 423 -5.18 29.01 -5.39
CA ALA A 423 -5.86 28.80 -4.11
C ALA A 423 -7.35 29.13 -4.22
N TYR A 424 -8.18 28.27 -3.66
CA TYR A 424 -9.62 28.40 -3.61
C TYR A 424 -10.12 28.18 -2.19
N ARG A 425 -11.14 28.95 -1.78
CA ARG A 425 -11.78 28.81 -0.46
C ARG A 425 -13.18 28.24 -0.59
N VAL A 426 -13.49 27.25 0.23
CA VAL A 426 -14.82 26.61 0.36
C VAL A 426 -15.20 26.55 1.82
N ARG A 427 -16.51 26.48 2.10
CA ARG A 427 -17.04 26.41 3.46
C ARG A 427 -17.84 25.12 3.68
N GLY A 428 -17.65 24.50 4.83
CA GLY A 428 -18.40 23.35 5.30
C GLY A 428 -19.07 23.59 6.66
N ALA A 429 -20.25 23.03 6.91
CA ALA A 429 -20.83 23.03 8.25
C ALA A 429 -20.08 22.09 9.21
N ALA A 430 -19.42 21.06 8.66
CA ALA A 430 -18.48 20.18 9.34
C ALA A 430 -17.36 19.74 8.38
N CYS A 431 -16.27 19.23 8.94
CA CYS A 431 -15.14 18.73 8.17
C CYS A 431 -14.64 17.39 8.71
N VAL A 432 -14.36 16.44 7.80
CA VAL A 432 -13.61 15.22 8.12
C VAL A 432 -12.24 15.27 7.44
N MET A 433 -11.18 15.22 8.24
CA MET A 433 -9.80 15.09 7.78
C MET A 433 -9.45 13.60 7.64
N ALA A 434 -9.45 13.08 6.41
CA ALA A 434 -9.15 11.69 6.08
C ALA A 434 -7.77 11.50 5.41
N GLY A 435 -6.97 12.58 5.30
CA GLY A 435 -5.58 12.56 4.85
C GLY A 435 -4.60 12.10 5.93
N TYR A 436 -3.30 12.13 5.63
CA TYR A 436 -2.27 11.67 6.57
C TYR A 436 -2.23 12.52 7.84
N ASN A 437 -2.34 11.88 9.02
CA ASN A 437 -2.53 12.59 10.29
C ASN A 437 -1.38 13.54 10.65
N MET A 438 -0.13 13.24 10.29
CA MET A 438 1.01 14.13 10.59
C MET A 438 1.01 15.42 9.78
N MET A 439 0.19 15.54 8.73
CA MET A 439 0.05 16.80 7.99
C MET A 439 -0.94 17.77 8.63
N LEU A 440 -1.83 17.27 9.50
CA LEU A 440 -2.89 18.07 10.11
C LEU A 440 -2.38 19.25 10.94
N PRO A 441 -1.28 19.15 11.71
CA PRO A 441 -0.75 20.31 12.44
C PRO A 441 -0.36 21.50 11.54
N TYR A 442 -0.02 21.24 10.27
CA TYR A 442 0.28 22.27 9.28
C TYR A 442 -0.98 22.80 8.58
N ILE A 443 -1.97 21.93 8.35
CA ILE A 443 -3.24 22.29 7.69
C ILE A 443 -4.19 23.01 8.66
N VAL A 444 -4.21 22.60 9.93
CA VAL A 444 -5.08 23.13 10.99
C VAL A 444 -4.20 23.74 12.08
N PRO A 445 -3.63 24.93 11.86
CA PRO A 445 -2.65 25.52 12.75
C PRO A 445 -3.21 25.84 14.15
N ASP A 446 -4.52 25.92 14.31
CA ASP A 446 -5.18 26.20 15.59
C ASP A 446 -5.35 24.96 16.49
N LEU A 447 -4.93 23.77 16.04
CA LEU A 447 -4.97 22.57 16.87
C LEU A 447 -4.20 22.79 18.19
N PRO A 448 -4.69 22.26 19.33
CA PRO A 448 -3.96 22.32 20.60
C PRO A 448 -2.57 21.69 20.48
N GLU A 449 -1.56 22.29 21.12
CA GLU A 449 -0.18 21.80 21.08
C GLU A 449 -0.02 20.32 21.50
N PRO A 450 -0.68 19.80 22.55
CA PRO A 450 -0.62 18.38 22.87
C PRO A 450 -1.14 17.47 21.74
N GLN A 451 -2.17 17.92 21.03
CA GLN A 451 -2.71 17.19 19.89
C GLN A 451 -1.76 17.22 18.69
N LYS A 452 -1.15 18.38 18.41
CA LYS A 452 -0.14 18.50 17.35
C LYS A 452 1.08 17.62 17.61
N ALA A 453 1.59 17.62 18.84
CA ALA A 453 2.71 16.78 19.25
C ALA A 453 2.40 15.29 19.00
N ALA A 454 1.23 14.84 19.46
CA ALA A 454 0.79 13.46 19.27
C ALA A 454 0.63 13.07 17.77
N LEU A 455 0.13 13.99 16.94
CA LEU A 455 0.03 13.78 15.49
C LEU A 455 1.40 13.70 14.80
N HIS A 456 2.41 14.42 15.28
CA HIS A 456 3.78 14.41 14.75
C HIS A 456 4.60 13.17 15.15
N GLU A 457 4.20 12.42 16.19
CA GLU A 457 4.84 11.14 16.53
C GLU A 457 4.64 10.07 15.46
N LEU A 458 3.61 10.21 14.64
CA LEU A 458 3.32 9.29 13.56
C LEU A 458 4.39 9.35 12.46
N VAL A 459 5.03 8.21 12.19
CA VAL A 459 5.93 8.01 11.06
C VAL A 459 5.39 6.89 10.17
N LYS A 460 5.01 7.21 8.94
CA LYS A 460 4.46 6.23 8.00
C LYS A 460 5.53 5.25 7.54
N VAL A 461 5.10 4.03 7.27
CA VAL A 461 5.93 2.98 6.68
C VAL A 461 6.00 3.21 5.16
N PRO A 462 7.20 3.39 4.58
CA PRO A 462 7.34 3.56 3.13
C PRO A 462 7.26 2.22 2.39
N LEU A 463 6.62 2.21 1.20
CA LEU A 463 6.37 1.00 0.42
C LEU A 463 6.44 1.28 -1.08
N VAL A 464 6.72 0.24 -1.86
CA VAL A 464 6.62 0.25 -3.32
C VAL A 464 5.90 -1.01 -3.79
N TYR A 465 4.82 -0.78 -4.54
CA TYR A 465 4.17 -1.79 -5.36
C TYR A 465 4.46 -1.44 -6.82
N ALA A 466 5.29 -2.23 -7.47
CA ALA A 466 5.58 -2.04 -8.89
C ALA A 466 4.99 -3.20 -9.69
N SER A 467 4.73 -2.96 -10.96
CA SER A 467 4.24 -3.99 -11.87
C SER A 467 4.69 -3.70 -13.29
N CYS A 468 4.77 -4.76 -14.08
CA CYS A 468 4.94 -4.64 -15.52
C CYS A 468 4.01 -5.58 -16.27
N ALA A 469 3.53 -5.13 -17.42
CA ALA A 469 2.86 -6.00 -18.37
C ALA A 469 3.90 -6.68 -19.25
N ILE A 470 3.78 -7.99 -19.39
CA ILE A 470 4.61 -8.82 -20.26
C ILE A 470 3.77 -9.40 -21.39
N ARG A 471 4.36 -9.55 -22.57
CA ARG A 471 3.66 -9.99 -23.80
C ARG A 471 3.20 -11.45 -23.76
N ASN A 472 3.88 -12.27 -22.96
CA ASN A 472 3.56 -13.67 -22.68
C ASN A 472 4.27 -14.07 -21.38
N TRP A 473 3.86 -15.16 -20.73
CA TRP A 473 4.48 -15.67 -19.50
C TRP A 473 5.12 -17.05 -19.67
N ARG A 474 5.53 -17.40 -20.89
CA ARG A 474 6.23 -18.67 -21.22
C ARG A 474 7.46 -18.94 -20.35
N ALA A 475 8.20 -17.90 -19.98
CA ALA A 475 9.39 -18.05 -19.14
C ALA A 475 9.05 -18.60 -17.75
N PHE A 476 7.95 -18.14 -17.14
CA PHE A 476 7.46 -18.66 -15.86
C PHE A 476 7.01 -20.12 -15.99
N ALA A 477 6.28 -20.45 -17.07
CA ALA A 477 5.86 -21.81 -17.36
C ALA A 477 7.05 -22.77 -17.57
N THR A 478 8.04 -22.35 -18.36
CA THR A 478 9.26 -23.12 -18.66
C THR A 478 10.07 -23.40 -17.40
N LEU A 479 10.17 -22.42 -16.50
CA LEU A 479 10.89 -22.53 -15.25
C LEU A 479 10.07 -23.21 -14.13
N GLY A 480 8.77 -23.44 -14.35
CA GLY A 480 7.87 -24.02 -13.35
C GLY A 480 7.70 -23.13 -12.12
N ILE A 481 7.68 -21.80 -12.29
CA ILE A 481 7.60 -20.83 -11.19
C ILE A 481 6.44 -19.86 -11.38
N GLU A 482 5.88 -19.35 -10.29
CA GLU A 482 4.88 -18.28 -10.26
C GLU A 482 5.28 -17.12 -9.33
N GLN A 483 6.04 -17.41 -8.28
CA GLN A 483 6.47 -16.44 -7.26
C GLN A 483 7.95 -16.64 -6.93
N VAL A 484 8.68 -15.54 -6.80
CA VAL A 484 10.11 -15.55 -6.54
C VAL A 484 10.45 -14.62 -5.38
N SER A 485 11.04 -15.17 -4.32
CA SER A 485 11.67 -14.41 -3.24
C SER A 485 13.07 -13.95 -3.67
N CYS A 486 13.42 -12.71 -3.36
CA CYS A 486 14.68 -12.08 -3.76
C CYS A 486 15.41 -11.51 -2.53
N PRO A 487 15.97 -12.36 -1.64
CA PRO A 487 16.53 -11.92 -0.36
C PRO A 487 17.68 -10.90 -0.50
N GLY A 488 18.49 -10.98 -1.55
CA GLY A 488 19.55 -9.99 -1.85
C GLY A 488 19.08 -8.78 -2.66
N GLY A 489 18.03 -8.96 -3.48
CA GLY A 489 17.71 -8.04 -4.58
C GLY A 489 17.08 -6.70 -4.18
N TYR A 490 17.05 -5.74 -5.12
CA TYR A 490 16.43 -4.42 -4.92
C TYR A 490 14.93 -4.51 -4.56
N PHE A 491 14.21 -5.44 -5.19
CA PHE A 491 12.86 -5.87 -4.80
C PHE A 491 12.96 -7.07 -3.87
N SER A 492 12.07 -7.17 -2.88
CA SER A 492 12.03 -8.33 -1.98
C SER A 492 11.42 -9.56 -2.65
N SER A 493 10.55 -9.36 -3.64
CA SER A 493 9.95 -10.43 -4.43
C SER A 493 9.37 -9.92 -5.75
N PHE A 494 9.13 -10.86 -6.66
CA PHE A 494 8.24 -10.67 -7.80
C PHE A 494 7.39 -11.92 -8.05
N SER A 495 6.22 -11.76 -8.67
CA SER A 495 5.32 -12.87 -9.01
C SER A 495 4.47 -12.55 -10.22
N LEU A 496 3.95 -13.58 -10.90
CA LEU A 496 2.77 -13.37 -11.73
C LEU A 496 1.62 -12.87 -10.85
N ALA A 497 0.85 -11.91 -11.36
CA ALA A 497 -0.33 -11.42 -10.66
C ALA A 497 -1.26 -12.59 -10.31
N PRO A 498 -1.87 -12.62 -9.11
CA PRO A 498 -2.75 -13.72 -8.71
C PRO A 498 -3.87 -13.95 -9.74
N ALA A 499 -4.04 -15.22 -10.13
CA ALA A 499 -5.04 -15.59 -11.11
C ALA A 499 -6.44 -15.44 -10.51
N GLN A 500 -7.16 -14.39 -10.92
CA GLN A 500 -8.48 -14.08 -10.39
C GLN A 500 -9.39 -13.54 -11.50
N SER A 501 -10.43 -14.30 -11.84
CA SER A 501 -11.51 -13.87 -12.74
C SER A 501 -12.76 -13.56 -11.93
N ILE A 502 -13.40 -12.42 -12.20
CA ILE A 502 -14.62 -11.97 -11.52
C ILE A 502 -15.51 -11.24 -12.53
N GLY A 503 -16.78 -11.63 -12.61
CA GLY A 503 -17.75 -11.01 -13.52
C GLY A 503 -17.27 -11.09 -14.97
N GLY A 504 -17.24 -9.94 -15.65
CA GLY A 504 -16.74 -9.83 -17.03
C GLY A 504 -15.22 -9.81 -17.17
N TYR A 505 -14.46 -9.82 -16.08
CA TYR A 505 -13.00 -9.84 -16.12
C TYR A 505 -12.48 -11.28 -16.08
N ALA A 506 -11.72 -11.66 -17.10
CA ALA A 506 -11.04 -12.95 -17.17
C ALA A 506 -9.52 -12.77 -17.01
N TYR A 507 -8.92 -13.59 -16.15
CA TYR A 507 -7.47 -13.71 -16.06
C TYR A 507 -6.89 -14.44 -17.30
N PRO A 508 -5.64 -14.14 -17.75
CA PRO A 508 -4.96 -14.86 -18.82
C PRO A 508 -4.88 -16.37 -18.58
N GLY A 509 -5.28 -17.19 -19.55
CA GLY A 509 -5.41 -18.64 -19.38
C GLY A 509 -4.17 -19.45 -19.73
N THR A 510 -3.41 -19.02 -20.75
CA THR A 510 -2.31 -19.79 -21.34
C THR A 510 -0.99 -19.03 -21.32
N PRO A 511 0.17 -19.72 -21.30
CA PRO A 511 1.50 -19.07 -21.31
C PRO A 511 1.76 -18.12 -22.48
N ASP A 512 1.01 -18.26 -23.58
CA ASP A 512 1.12 -17.42 -24.79
C ASP A 512 0.41 -16.06 -24.64
N GLU A 513 -0.49 -15.92 -23.67
CA GLU A 513 -1.24 -14.68 -23.43
C GLU A 513 -0.43 -13.66 -22.62
N PRO A 514 -0.66 -12.35 -22.81
CA PRO A 514 -0.09 -11.32 -21.96
C PRO A 514 -0.45 -11.50 -20.49
N ALA A 515 0.45 -11.14 -19.59
CA ALA A 515 0.23 -11.20 -18.14
C ALA A 515 0.85 -9.98 -17.43
N VAL A 516 0.56 -9.84 -16.14
CA VAL A 516 1.18 -8.84 -15.27
C VAL A 516 2.12 -9.53 -14.30
N VAL A 517 3.34 -9.00 -14.17
CA VAL A 517 4.29 -9.35 -13.11
C VAL A 517 4.24 -8.25 -12.06
N THR A 518 4.02 -8.61 -10.80
CA THR A 518 4.01 -7.69 -9.66
C THR A 518 5.33 -7.81 -8.90
N PHE A 519 5.74 -6.71 -8.26
CA PHE A 519 6.96 -6.58 -7.49
C PHE A 519 6.65 -5.85 -6.19
N VAL A 520 7.30 -6.30 -5.11
CA VAL A 520 7.20 -5.65 -3.81
C VAL A 520 8.58 -5.17 -3.39
N ARG A 521 8.64 -3.95 -2.86
CA ARG A 521 9.83 -3.42 -2.20
C ARG A 521 9.42 -2.56 -1.02
N THR A 522 10.20 -2.66 0.06
CA THR A 522 10.20 -1.68 1.14
C THR A 522 11.63 -1.15 1.31
N PRO A 523 11.81 0.18 1.36
CA PRO A 523 13.11 0.80 1.57
C PRO A 523 13.45 0.72 3.08
N VAL A 524 14.16 -0.32 3.46
CA VAL A 524 14.60 -0.54 4.85
C VAL A 524 16.03 -0.04 4.99
N ALA A 525 16.36 0.55 6.14
CA ALA A 525 17.72 1.00 6.48
C ALA A 525 18.20 0.32 7.77
N PRO A 526 18.56 -0.98 7.72
CA PRO A 526 18.97 -1.76 8.90
C PRO A 526 20.10 -1.07 9.69
N GLY A 527 20.07 -1.22 11.02
CA GLY A 527 21.10 -0.68 11.92
C GLY A 527 20.90 0.76 12.40
N LEU A 528 19.84 1.46 11.96
CA LEU A 528 19.45 2.72 12.62
C LEU A 528 18.82 2.48 14.00
N PRO A 529 18.89 3.45 14.93
CA PRO A 529 18.53 3.23 16.34
C PRO A 529 17.09 2.80 16.59
N THR A 530 16.15 3.26 15.75
CA THR A 530 14.73 2.94 15.85
C THR A 530 14.15 2.59 14.49
N GLU A 531 13.08 1.80 14.46
CA GLU A 531 12.31 1.56 13.23
C GLU A 531 11.78 2.86 12.59
N ARG A 532 11.42 3.87 13.41
CA ARG A 532 10.94 5.16 12.90
C ARG A 532 12.05 5.88 12.13
N ASP A 533 13.31 5.74 12.56
CA ASP A 533 14.45 6.29 11.83
C ASP A 533 14.69 5.54 10.51
N GLN A 534 14.52 4.21 10.50
CA GLN A 534 14.53 3.42 9.27
C GLN A 534 13.46 3.89 8.28
N HIS A 535 12.23 4.11 8.75
CA HIS A 535 11.15 4.61 7.92
C HIS A 535 11.41 6.02 7.39
N ARG A 536 11.97 6.93 8.19
CA ARG A 536 12.34 8.28 7.74
C ARG A 536 13.42 8.23 6.64
N ALA A 537 14.43 7.38 6.82
CA ALA A 537 15.47 7.17 5.82
C ALA A 537 14.90 6.58 4.51
N GLY A 538 14.07 5.53 4.62
CA GLY A 538 13.42 4.91 3.47
C GLY A 538 12.47 5.86 2.72
N ARG A 539 11.75 6.73 3.44
CA ARG A 539 10.92 7.78 2.84
C ARG A 539 11.77 8.75 2.02
N ALA A 540 12.88 9.23 2.57
CA ALA A 540 13.78 10.15 1.87
C ALA A 540 14.35 9.51 0.60
N GLU A 541 14.77 8.25 0.69
CA GLU A 541 15.25 7.47 -0.45
C GLU A 541 14.19 7.35 -1.56
N LEU A 542 12.95 6.98 -1.23
CA LEU A 542 11.89 6.83 -2.23
C LEU A 542 11.49 8.14 -2.91
N LEU A 543 11.45 9.24 -2.17
CA LEU A 543 11.15 10.55 -2.73
C LEU A 543 12.22 10.97 -3.76
N GLY A 544 13.49 10.65 -3.49
CA GLY A 544 14.61 10.93 -4.40
C GLY A 544 14.81 9.91 -5.54
N THR A 545 14.14 8.76 -5.51
CA THR A 545 14.33 7.71 -6.52
C THR A 545 13.51 7.99 -7.79
N SER A 546 14.16 8.02 -8.96
CA SER A 546 13.51 8.23 -10.26
C SER A 546 12.84 6.96 -10.79
N PHE A 547 11.96 7.13 -11.78
CA PHE A 547 11.35 6.01 -12.50
C PHE A 547 12.40 5.09 -13.13
N GLU A 548 13.41 5.67 -13.77
CA GLU A 548 14.46 4.96 -14.51
C GLU A 548 15.25 4.00 -13.61
N THR A 549 15.45 4.37 -12.35
CA THR A 549 16.09 3.49 -11.35
C THR A 549 15.23 2.26 -11.10
N PHE A 550 13.92 2.42 -10.87
CA PHE A 550 13.00 1.29 -10.72
C PHE A 550 12.94 0.44 -11.98
N GLU A 551 12.77 1.05 -13.15
CA GLU A 551 12.71 0.37 -14.44
C GLU A 551 13.96 -0.49 -14.67
N ARG A 552 15.14 0.07 -14.42
CA ARG A 552 16.42 -0.64 -14.56
C ARG A 552 16.48 -1.85 -13.64
N HIS A 553 16.15 -1.70 -12.36
CA HIS A 553 16.16 -2.80 -11.41
C HIS A 553 15.13 -3.89 -11.74
N MET A 554 13.94 -3.52 -12.23
CA MET A 554 12.92 -4.47 -12.67
C MET A 554 13.41 -5.28 -13.88
N ARG A 555 13.92 -4.60 -14.91
CA ARG A 555 14.44 -5.23 -16.14
C ARG A 555 15.63 -6.14 -15.85
N ASP A 556 16.57 -5.66 -15.03
CA ASP A 556 17.77 -6.43 -14.68
C ASP A 556 17.42 -7.68 -13.86
N LEU A 557 16.57 -7.53 -12.84
CA LEU A 557 16.11 -8.65 -12.02
C LEU A 557 15.41 -9.72 -12.86
N LEU A 558 14.46 -9.33 -13.73
CA LEU A 558 13.77 -10.30 -14.58
C LEU A 558 14.72 -10.96 -15.58
N ASN A 559 15.66 -10.23 -16.19
CA ASN A 559 16.64 -10.84 -17.09
C ASN A 559 17.55 -11.84 -16.36
N ARG A 560 18.05 -11.50 -15.17
CA ARG A 560 18.93 -12.38 -14.40
C ARG A 560 18.19 -13.64 -13.90
N ALA A 561 16.95 -13.49 -13.48
CA ALA A 561 16.16 -14.60 -12.94
C ALA A 561 15.49 -15.45 -14.03
N LEU A 562 14.99 -14.85 -15.12
CA LEU A 562 14.08 -15.52 -16.07
C LEU A 562 14.69 -15.80 -17.46
N ALA A 563 15.88 -15.31 -17.78
CA ALA A 563 16.54 -15.62 -19.06
C ALA A 563 16.70 -17.12 -19.34
N PRO A 564 16.94 -18.01 -18.35
CA PRO A 564 16.95 -19.46 -18.59
C PRO A 564 15.60 -20.03 -19.05
N GLY A 565 14.50 -19.32 -18.79
CA GLY A 565 13.17 -19.61 -19.34
C GLY A 565 12.90 -18.95 -20.69
N GLY A 566 13.89 -18.27 -21.28
CA GLY A 566 13.78 -17.56 -22.54
C GLY A 566 13.30 -16.11 -22.44
N PHE A 567 13.19 -15.54 -21.24
CA PHE A 567 12.78 -14.14 -21.06
C PHE A 567 13.84 -13.15 -21.57
N ASP A 568 13.38 -12.06 -22.17
CA ASP A 568 14.20 -10.91 -22.53
C ASP A 568 13.42 -9.63 -22.21
N ALA A 569 13.89 -8.83 -21.25
CA ALA A 569 13.20 -7.63 -20.78
C ALA A 569 12.99 -6.58 -21.89
N ALA A 570 13.90 -6.47 -22.86
CA ALA A 570 13.78 -5.51 -23.96
C ALA A 570 12.70 -5.92 -24.97
N ARG A 571 12.51 -7.23 -25.13
CA ARG A 571 11.50 -7.83 -26.02
C ARG A 571 10.15 -8.04 -25.32
N ASP A 572 10.12 -8.44 -24.07
CA ASP A 572 8.94 -9.03 -23.45
C ASP A 572 8.17 -8.05 -22.56
N ILE A 573 8.81 -7.02 -22.00
CA ILE A 573 8.13 -5.98 -21.22
C ILE A 573 7.50 -4.95 -22.15
N ASP A 574 6.21 -4.69 -21.95
CA ASP A 574 5.44 -3.73 -22.74
C ASP A 574 5.24 -2.40 -22.02
N ALA A 575 4.89 -2.45 -20.72
CA ALA A 575 4.64 -1.27 -19.91
C ALA A 575 5.02 -1.51 -18.44
N ILE A 576 5.38 -0.44 -17.73
CA ILE A 576 5.75 -0.48 -16.30
C ILE A 576 4.95 0.58 -15.55
N ILE A 577 4.47 0.20 -14.36
CA ILE A 577 3.85 1.09 -13.40
C ILE A 577 4.57 0.91 -12.06
N VAL A 578 5.01 2.01 -11.45
CA VAL A 578 5.64 2.00 -10.13
C VAL A 578 4.81 2.84 -9.18
N ASN A 579 4.03 2.21 -8.30
CA ASN A 579 3.35 2.90 -7.23
C ASN A 579 4.28 3.01 -6.03
N ARG A 580 4.91 4.19 -5.89
CA ARG A 580 5.72 4.50 -4.71
C ARG A 580 4.84 5.19 -3.65
N TRP A 581 4.97 4.74 -2.43
CA TRP A 581 4.26 5.26 -1.27
C TRP A 581 5.28 5.61 -0.18
N PRO A 582 5.90 6.81 -0.24
CA PRO A 582 6.78 7.28 0.83
C PRO A 582 6.05 7.41 2.18
N HIS A 583 4.72 7.45 2.14
CA HIS A 583 3.80 7.49 3.27
C HIS A 583 2.75 6.35 3.16
N GLY A 584 3.19 5.10 3.09
CA GLY A 584 2.36 3.91 2.86
C GLY A 584 1.50 3.50 4.06
N TYR A 585 1.93 2.50 4.82
CA TYR A 585 1.14 1.98 5.93
C TYR A 585 1.07 2.94 7.12
N ALA A 586 -0.05 2.87 7.84
CA ALA A 586 -0.12 3.41 9.19
C ALA A 586 0.89 2.67 10.06
N TYR A 587 1.48 3.40 10.99
CA TYR A 587 2.40 2.84 11.97
C TYR A 587 1.65 1.96 12.96
N GLU A 588 2.19 0.78 13.25
CA GLU A 588 1.78 -0.06 14.37
C GLU A 588 2.85 -0.01 15.46
N TYR A 589 2.45 -0.14 16.73
CA TYR A 589 3.40 -0.11 17.83
C TYR A 589 4.31 -1.35 17.82
N ASN A 590 5.61 -1.14 17.96
CA ASN A 590 6.62 -2.18 18.03
C ASN A 590 7.20 -2.28 19.45
N PRO A 591 7.04 -3.42 20.16
CA PRO A 591 7.48 -3.57 21.55
C PRO A 591 9.01 -3.58 21.75
N LEU A 592 9.81 -3.58 20.68
CA LEU A 592 11.26 -3.36 20.76
C LEU A 592 11.63 -1.88 20.95
N TYR A 593 10.80 -0.95 20.46
CA TYR A 593 11.12 0.47 20.42
C TYR A 593 10.11 1.35 21.19
N ASP A 594 8.86 0.92 21.28
CA ASP A 594 7.81 1.70 21.91
C ASP A 594 7.56 1.35 23.38
N PRO A 595 7.13 2.34 24.18
CA PRO A 595 6.56 2.10 25.50
C PRO A 595 5.29 1.25 25.40
N TRP A 596 5.42 -0.02 25.76
CA TRP A 596 4.36 -1.02 25.61
C TRP A 596 3.26 -0.93 26.68
N ASP A 597 3.57 -0.32 27.83
CA ASP A 597 2.69 -0.16 29.00
C ASP A 597 1.87 1.13 28.95
N THR A 598 1.96 1.92 27.86
CA THR A 598 1.20 3.15 27.70
C THR A 598 -0.31 2.84 27.64
N PRO A 599 -1.12 3.38 28.58
CA PRO A 599 -2.58 3.22 28.57
C PRO A 599 -3.17 3.71 27.26
N GLU A 600 -4.20 3.03 26.75
CA GLU A 600 -4.78 3.33 25.42
C GLU A 600 -5.15 4.81 25.25
N GLY A 601 -5.81 5.42 26.24
CA GLY A 601 -6.20 6.83 26.19
C GLY A 601 -5.04 7.83 26.15
N GLN A 602 -3.83 7.39 26.46
CA GLN A 602 -2.61 8.21 26.42
C GLN A 602 -1.76 7.94 25.17
N ARG A 603 -2.20 7.03 24.29
CA ARG A 603 -1.44 6.72 23.08
C ARG A 603 -1.55 7.87 22.07
N PRO A 604 -0.45 8.20 21.37
CA PRO A 604 -0.41 9.32 20.42
C PRO A 604 -1.54 9.33 19.39
N HIS A 605 -1.88 8.19 18.79
CA HIS A 605 -2.97 8.12 17.80
C HIS A 605 -4.36 8.42 18.41
N VAL A 606 -4.56 8.17 19.71
CA VAL A 606 -5.82 8.47 20.43
C VAL A 606 -5.91 9.95 20.80
N ILE A 607 -4.82 10.52 21.32
CA ILE A 607 -4.73 11.95 21.59
C ILE A 607 -4.88 12.74 20.29
N GLY A 608 -4.14 12.33 19.25
CA GLY A 608 -4.09 12.99 17.95
C GLY A 608 -5.43 12.99 17.22
N ARG A 609 -6.21 11.90 17.29
CA ARG A 609 -7.48 11.77 16.55
C ARG A 609 -8.68 12.50 17.15
N ALA A 610 -8.51 13.18 18.29
CA ALA A 610 -9.59 13.89 18.96
C ALA A 610 -10.26 14.94 18.04
N ARG A 611 -11.59 15.04 18.11
CA ARG A 611 -12.35 16.09 17.40
C ARG A 611 -11.89 17.49 17.86
N PHE A 612 -11.67 18.39 16.91
CA PHE A 612 -11.35 19.79 17.16
C PHE A 612 -12.45 20.70 16.59
N GLY A 613 -13.37 21.14 17.45
CA GLY A 613 -14.55 21.90 17.03
C GLY A 613 -15.40 21.08 16.06
N ARG A 614 -15.56 21.59 14.84
CA ARG A 614 -16.32 20.97 13.73
C ARG A 614 -15.43 20.16 12.78
N ILE A 615 -14.19 19.86 13.19
CA ILE A 615 -13.22 19.05 12.43
C ILE A 615 -13.02 17.72 13.17
N ALA A 616 -13.32 16.59 12.52
CA ALA A 616 -12.98 15.25 13.01
C ALA A 616 -11.93 14.57 12.12
N ILE A 617 -11.17 13.62 12.67
CA ILE A 617 -10.00 13.03 12.02
C ILE A 617 -10.23 11.53 11.81
N ALA A 618 -10.13 11.03 10.57
CA ALA A 618 -10.69 9.73 10.18
C ALA A 618 -9.72 8.77 9.47
N ASN A 619 -8.47 9.15 9.19
CA ASN A 619 -7.53 8.25 8.50
C ASN A 619 -7.30 6.94 9.30
N SER A 620 -6.88 5.86 8.63
CA SER A 620 -6.41 4.63 9.31
C SER A 620 -5.28 4.88 10.31
N ASP A 621 -4.52 5.96 10.13
CA ASP A 621 -3.55 6.47 11.10
C ASP A 621 -4.18 6.70 12.49
N SER A 622 -5.45 7.12 12.55
CA SER A 622 -6.22 7.27 13.80
C SER A 622 -6.51 5.93 14.49
N GLY A 623 -6.36 4.81 13.81
CA GLY A 623 -6.48 3.47 14.37
C GLY A 623 -5.15 2.79 14.67
N ALA A 624 -4.01 3.42 14.35
CA ALA A 624 -2.67 2.80 14.41
C ALA A 624 -2.63 1.40 13.75
N ALA A 625 -3.33 1.25 12.63
CA ALA A 625 -3.49 -0.02 11.92
C ALA A 625 -3.78 0.25 10.44
N ALA A 626 -3.04 -0.39 9.53
CA ALA A 626 -3.05 -0.07 8.10
C ALA A 626 -4.10 -0.84 7.27
N TYR A 627 -5.20 -1.25 7.91
CA TYR A 627 -6.21 -2.14 7.32
C TYR A 627 -7.46 -1.42 6.84
N THR A 628 -8.18 -2.07 5.92
CA THR A 628 -9.37 -1.51 5.26
C THR A 628 -10.53 -1.33 6.24
N ASP A 629 -10.76 -2.29 7.12
CA ASP A 629 -11.71 -2.20 8.23
C ASP A 629 -11.38 -1.04 9.16
N SER A 630 -10.10 -0.87 9.54
CA SER A 630 -9.67 0.26 10.37
C SER A 630 -9.98 1.60 9.72
N ALA A 631 -9.72 1.75 8.41
CA ALA A 631 -10.07 2.97 7.67
C ALA A 631 -11.60 3.25 7.69
N ILE A 632 -12.42 2.22 7.58
CA ILE A 632 -13.90 2.33 7.64
C ILE A 632 -14.35 2.69 9.06
N ASP A 633 -13.79 2.04 10.08
CA ASP A 633 -14.14 2.28 11.49
C ASP A 633 -13.79 3.68 11.94
N GLN A 634 -12.60 4.18 11.56
CA GLN A 634 -12.20 5.53 11.88
C GLN A 634 -13.07 6.58 11.18
N ALA A 635 -13.58 6.28 9.98
CA ALA A 635 -14.57 7.10 9.29
C ALA A 635 -15.93 7.12 10.01
N HIS A 636 -16.44 5.94 10.40
CA HIS A 636 -17.68 5.84 11.17
C HIS A 636 -17.57 6.60 12.50
N ARG A 637 -16.47 6.41 13.25
CA ARG A 637 -16.21 7.14 14.50
C ARG A 637 -16.24 8.65 14.27
N ALA A 638 -15.47 9.16 13.31
CA ALA A 638 -15.37 10.60 13.05
C ALA A 638 -16.72 11.23 12.67
N VAL A 639 -17.54 10.53 11.88
CA VAL A 639 -18.91 10.96 11.55
C VAL A 639 -19.79 10.96 12.82
N GLY A 640 -19.71 9.91 13.63
CA GLY A 640 -20.43 9.83 14.90
C GLY A 640 -20.07 10.97 15.85
N GLU A 641 -18.79 11.32 15.95
CA GLU A 641 -18.31 12.45 16.74
C GLU A 641 -18.87 13.78 16.24
N LEU A 642 -18.98 14.02 14.93
CA LEU A 642 -19.53 15.28 14.40
C LEU A 642 -21.06 15.40 14.54
N LEU A 643 -21.76 14.28 14.65
CA LEU A 643 -23.22 14.23 14.77
C LEU A 643 -23.72 14.13 16.23
N ALA A 644 -22.81 13.92 17.18
CA ALA A 644 -23.07 13.98 18.62
C ALA A 644 -23.04 15.43 19.12
#